data_AF-A0A210QXJ6-F1
#
_entry.id   AF-A0A210QXJ6-F1
#
_cell.length_a   1.000
_cell.length_b   1.000
_cell.length_c   1.000
_cell.angle_alpha   90.00
_cell.angle_beta   90.00
_cell.angle_gamma   90.00
#
_symmetry.space_group_name_H-M   'P 1'
#
loop_
_entity.id
_entity.type
_entity.pdbx_description
1 polymer ?
#
loop_
_entity_poly.entity_id
_entity_poly.type
_entity_poly.pdbx_seq_one_letter_code
_entity_poly.pdbx_strand_id
1 'polypeptide(L)'
;MSSSIPLHNAVRRRNLDQVQELVMSGADLGARDGKGQTPLMCAIASDCRLAADFIAKKMTFQDLNVVDNDGYNVFHMMAFFDCRWSQMMQDISDVCPTLFRQKDRAGQRPINIASVRSRYVYRILEQFEREQQKKQQQQYTTGIAENEEHPCNITITVVGHKGVGKSCFVRQLKKENIPEGGPGSTDTADVFVNYVGYNPNTGFRQQLNDDGEVETGRQRLKRLIDQHRKEQNIAVKPSADTSDRLPGQKEGSASPPTPPTVDASVLPARNKTDKEEVQQETVPQEQRRKQVSTSENTIQKKIPMEQKKVIQAVMRTKLDCDGAEEVKGYVTIYDFGGEKVFYNTHHCFMSSNMVFVLVFDVAMCLDPSRAEDGYERIEFWLRSIATYAIDRAAHGKGCPPIILVGSHLDLLSRNKEEQNRLFTSVLEKLYKKPELREIIETHVQEMFPIADLNDSTKHADVYQRVWTKIIEIAPLQSQWMKPVPARWVALEYELVRLKNSGMAMLTYAKLLGINKKLAVPLVEDDIREFLWKLKFFGSFLCFDLHSKRPFIILQPQWIINAFKSIITDPRFITELTIKQKLEWTAYEKSGVLPVTFIRQLWGRHEEFRFLEKAKYLYIALETLGLLSKPLSVDAEVNYFIVPSILQNADPKIICPVLDDPDTVKTVTLCLKFDNPFIPQAVWDKMIAACIHRFQRLEEPDLDGSKFIQRGFACLSVDCLWNMIINCCKDSMKVTMFKKDTDHSVPTGTGINLLNILKFLLQRILELNHQSHLGYRFYLHNDFRFAADDKMAKVEDLQQVQRLQCYGSNESRWIDRNDLYIWFINQNQKTQRTHMRQVDLTKALPDRKLSFKEIGRVSKYIGSTYQTFFAELDCPVALVEQEMEEHRHLSFRSRIAKIFVHYLRTKADTGFLAIADAMSRHRMDPSMLMDILDSNRNVMFIDETLPAEWLKKCLSGDDVLIIADHVDIKSYFNLFLELGVTPKTVDEFDVNYRNKKIRAKITALLEAFIKETNPRPTVNAILLAMQECDMDTQSLTAALKPA
;
A
#
# COMPACT_ATOMS: atom_id res chain seq x y z
N MET A 1 41.64 -6.00 -61.63
CA MET A 1 43.07 -6.15 -61.27
C MET A 1 43.12 -6.60 -59.81
N SER A 2 43.86 -7.66 -59.47
CA SER A 2 43.94 -8.17 -58.09
C SER A 2 44.94 -7.35 -57.27
N SER A 3 44.49 -6.71 -56.19
CA SER A 3 45.39 -6.16 -55.17
C SER A 3 46.12 -7.31 -54.47
N SER A 4 47.33 -7.63 -54.94
CA SER A 4 48.16 -8.66 -54.32
C SER A 4 48.78 -8.10 -53.04
N ILE A 5 48.03 -8.20 -51.93
CA ILE A 5 48.48 -7.72 -50.62
C ILE A 5 49.70 -8.56 -50.19
N PRO A 6 50.89 -7.95 -50.00
CA PRO A 6 52.13 -8.71 -49.71
C PRO A 6 52.03 -9.57 -48.45
N LEU A 7 51.31 -9.08 -47.44
CA LEU A 7 51.15 -9.74 -46.14
C LEU A 7 50.39 -11.07 -46.24
N HIS A 8 49.30 -11.16 -47.02
CA HIS A 8 48.60 -12.44 -47.26
C HIS A 8 49.48 -13.46 -47.98
N ASN A 9 50.34 -13.01 -48.90
CA ASN A 9 51.27 -13.89 -49.60
C ASN A 9 52.38 -14.42 -48.67
N ALA A 10 52.92 -13.57 -47.78
CA ALA A 10 53.88 -13.99 -46.75
C ALA A 10 53.27 -15.02 -45.79
N VAL A 11 52.04 -14.78 -45.33
CA VAL A 11 51.26 -15.70 -44.48
C VAL A 11 51.00 -17.04 -45.17
N ARG A 12 50.53 -17.06 -46.42
CA ARG A 12 50.29 -18.31 -47.18
C ARG A 12 51.57 -19.10 -47.44
N ARG A 13 52.71 -18.41 -47.59
CA ARG A 13 54.05 -19.03 -47.70
C ARG A 13 54.61 -19.48 -46.35
N ARG A 14 53.91 -19.24 -45.23
CA ARG A 14 54.33 -19.51 -43.85
C ARG A 14 55.69 -18.87 -43.49
N ASN A 15 56.05 -17.77 -44.15
CA ASN A 15 57.32 -17.08 -43.93
C ASN A 15 57.17 -16.09 -42.76
N LEU A 16 57.54 -16.52 -41.55
CA LEU A 16 57.36 -15.73 -40.33
C LEU A 16 58.18 -14.43 -40.36
N ASP A 17 59.42 -14.47 -40.82
CA ASP A 17 60.31 -13.30 -40.82
C ASP A 17 59.75 -12.20 -41.73
N GLN A 18 59.29 -12.58 -42.92
CA GLN A 18 58.62 -11.66 -43.85
C GLN A 18 57.28 -11.14 -43.32
N VAL A 19 56.54 -11.94 -42.53
CA VAL A 19 55.33 -11.45 -41.82
C VAL A 19 55.72 -10.42 -40.75
N GLN A 20 56.76 -10.68 -39.96
CA GLN A 20 57.21 -9.75 -38.92
C GLN A 20 57.71 -8.44 -39.52
N GLU A 21 58.54 -8.50 -40.56
CA GLU A 21 59.05 -7.32 -41.29
C GLU A 21 57.89 -6.46 -41.82
N LEU A 22 56.95 -7.05 -42.58
CA LEU A 22 55.82 -6.32 -43.16
C LEU A 22 54.91 -5.68 -42.10
N VAL A 23 54.63 -6.38 -40.99
CA VAL A 23 53.82 -5.85 -39.90
C VAL A 23 54.56 -4.74 -39.14
N MET A 24 55.87 -4.85 -38.94
CA MET A 24 56.69 -3.77 -38.36
C MET A 24 56.81 -2.56 -39.29
N SER A 25 56.76 -2.76 -40.61
CA SER A 25 56.67 -1.70 -41.62
C SER A 25 55.27 -1.05 -41.75
N GLY A 26 54.31 -1.41 -40.88
CA GLY A 26 52.97 -0.78 -40.87
C GLY A 26 51.99 -1.32 -41.90
N ALA A 27 52.13 -2.58 -42.35
CA ALA A 27 51.16 -3.21 -43.23
C ALA A 27 49.76 -3.27 -42.60
N ASP A 28 48.73 -2.94 -43.39
CA ASP A 28 47.32 -2.97 -42.98
C ASP A 28 46.89 -4.39 -42.58
N LEU A 29 46.53 -4.55 -41.30
CA LEU A 29 46.09 -5.82 -40.71
C LEU A 29 44.59 -6.10 -40.98
N GLY A 30 43.80 -5.07 -41.28
CA GLY A 30 42.39 -5.17 -41.69
C GLY A 30 42.20 -5.49 -43.17
N ALA A 31 43.27 -5.43 -43.97
CA ALA A 31 43.25 -5.60 -45.42
C ALA A 31 42.60 -6.92 -45.87
N ARG A 32 41.74 -6.87 -46.90
CA ARG A 32 40.98 -8.04 -47.39
C ARG A 32 41.54 -8.60 -48.69
N ASP A 33 41.75 -9.91 -48.75
CA ASP A 33 42.08 -10.59 -50.00
C ASP A 33 40.86 -10.82 -50.92
N GLY A 34 41.05 -11.53 -52.04
CA GLY A 34 39.97 -11.85 -52.99
C GLY A 34 38.83 -12.72 -52.43
N LYS A 35 38.96 -13.30 -51.24
CA LYS A 35 37.88 -13.99 -50.49
C LYS A 35 37.27 -13.10 -49.39
N GLY A 36 37.73 -11.85 -49.27
CA GLY A 36 37.36 -10.95 -48.19
C GLY A 36 38.18 -11.16 -46.92
N GLN A 37 39.14 -12.10 -46.89
CA GLN A 37 39.79 -12.56 -45.66
C GLN A 37 40.91 -11.62 -45.22
N THR A 38 41.04 -11.40 -43.91
CA THR A 38 42.19 -10.69 -43.31
C THR A 38 43.46 -11.57 -43.32
N PRO A 39 44.67 -11.01 -43.13
CA PRO A 39 45.88 -11.79 -42.95
C PRO A 39 45.76 -12.81 -41.81
N LEU A 40 45.07 -12.47 -40.71
CA LEU A 40 44.83 -13.39 -39.60
C LEU A 40 43.91 -14.55 -40.01
N MET A 41 42.83 -14.28 -40.75
CA MET A 41 41.97 -15.34 -41.30
C MET A 41 42.71 -16.24 -42.29
N CYS A 42 43.59 -15.66 -43.12
CA CYS A 42 44.44 -16.42 -44.03
C CYS A 42 45.46 -17.29 -43.26
N ALA A 43 45.98 -16.80 -42.12
CA ALA A 43 46.89 -17.56 -41.26
C ALA A 43 46.19 -18.75 -40.58
N ILE A 44 44.94 -18.56 -40.15
CA ILE A 44 44.06 -19.60 -39.60
C ILE A 44 43.77 -20.66 -40.67
N ALA A 45 43.32 -20.27 -41.86
CA ALA A 45 43.05 -21.19 -42.97
C ALA A 45 44.31 -21.92 -43.49
N SER A 46 45.50 -21.35 -43.26
CA SER A 46 46.80 -21.93 -43.64
C SER A 46 47.50 -22.68 -42.50
N ASP A 47 46.85 -22.84 -41.33
CA ASP A 47 47.41 -23.43 -40.09
C ASP A 47 48.78 -22.86 -39.70
N CYS A 48 48.97 -21.55 -39.87
CA CYS A 48 50.23 -20.84 -39.59
C CYS A 48 50.19 -20.16 -38.22
N ARG A 49 50.23 -20.96 -37.15
CA ARG A 49 50.06 -20.47 -35.77
C ARG A 49 51.00 -19.32 -35.39
N LEU A 50 52.29 -19.39 -35.69
CA LEU A 50 53.26 -18.36 -35.28
C LEU A 50 52.98 -17.00 -35.93
N ALA A 51 52.57 -16.99 -37.21
CA ALA A 51 52.13 -15.77 -37.89
C ALA A 51 50.80 -15.26 -37.32
N ALA A 52 49.86 -16.15 -37.03
CA ALA A 52 48.58 -15.80 -36.42
C ALA A 52 48.74 -15.19 -35.01
N ASP A 53 49.52 -15.82 -34.13
CA ASP A 53 49.82 -15.33 -32.77
C ASP A 53 50.52 -13.95 -32.81
N PHE A 54 51.41 -13.70 -33.79
CA PHE A 54 52.06 -12.40 -33.97
C PHE A 54 51.11 -11.32 -34.50
N ILE A 55 50.31 -11.63 -35.51
CA ILE A 55 49.32 -10.70 -36.10
C ILE A 55 48.24 -10.35 -35.08
N ALA A 56 47.68 -11.33 -34.37
CA ALA A 56 46.62 -11.12 -33.38
C ALA A 56 47.03 -10.17 -32.25
N LYS A 57 48.30 -10.23 -31.81
CA LYS A 57 48.87 -9.30 -30.80
C LYS A 57 49.10 -7.87 -31.29
N LYS A 58 49.03 -7.63 -32.59
CA LYS A 58 49.20 -6.31 -33.22
C LYS A 58 47.91 -5.71 -33.76
N MET A 59 46.86 -6.53 -33.91
CA MET A 59 45.54 -6.07 -34.36
C MET A 59 44.81 -5.24 -33.30
N THR A 60 44.13 -4.20 -33.77
CA THR A 60 43.20 -3.38 -32.98
C THR A 60 41.79 -3.99 -32.97
N PHE A 61 40.90 -3.40 -32.17
CA PHE A 61 39.47 -3.72 -32.19
C PHE A 61 38.82 -3.55 -33.57
N GLN A 62 39.29 -2.61 -34.40
CA GLN A 62 38.72 -2.40 -35.74
C GLN A 62 39.13 -3.54 -36.69
N ASP A 63 40.40 -3.95 -36.67
CA ASP A 63 40.94 -5.01 -37.52
C ASP A 63 40.29 -6.38 -37.24
N LEU A 64 40.03 -6.68 -35.95
CA LEU A 64 39.39 -7.93 -35.53
C LEU A 64 37.90 -8.02 -35.91
N ASN A 65 37.21 -6.88 -36.12
CA ASN A 65 35.81 -6.84 -36.53
C ASN A 65 35.61 -6.99 -38.05
N VAL A 66 36.68 -7.08 -38.83
CA VAL A 66 36.60 -7.37 -40.26
C VAL A 66 36.05 -8.78 -40.48
N VAL A 67 35.12 -8.90 -41.43
CA VAL A 67 34.49 -10.16 -41.85
C VAL A 67 34.77 -10.44 -43.32
N ASP A 68 34.84 -11.71 -43.69
CA ASP A 68 35.06 -12.14 -45.08
C ASP A 68 33.79 -12.06 -45.95
N ASN A 69 33.85 -12.59 -47.18
CA ASN A 69 32.75 -12.55 -48.14
C ASN A 69 31.51 -13.35 -47.70
N ASP A 70 31.64 -14.34 -46.81
CA ASP A 70 30.53 -15.10 -46.25
C ASP A 70 30.04 -14.52 -44.90
N GLY A 71 30.68 -13.45 -44.43
CA GLY A 71 30.42 -12.83 -43.13
C GLY A 71 31.13 -13.53 -41.98
N TYR A 72 32.11 -14.40 -42.25
CA TYR A 72 32.87 -15.07 -41.21
C TYR A 72 33.87 -14.08 -40.59
N ASN A 73 33.79 -13.92 -39.27
CA ASN A 73 34.87 -13.32 -38.48
C ASN A 73 35.91 -14.37 -38.07
N VAL A 74 36.97 -13.94 -37.40
CA VAL A 74 38.08 -14.81 -36.96
C VAL A 74 37.61 -16.04 -36.17
N PHE A 75 36.58 -15.92 -35.32
CA PHE A 75 36.04 -17.04 -34.55
C PHE A 75 35.23 -18.03 -35.41
N HIS A 76 34.52 -17.56 -36.45
CA HIS A 76 33.88 -18.46 -37.42
C HIS A 76 34.94 -19.27 -38.16
N MET A 77 36.04 -18.64 -38.58
CA MET A 77 37.16 -19.32 -39.23
C MET A 77 37.80 -20.36 -38.30
N MET A 78 38.12 -20.01 -37.05
CA MET A 78 38.67 -20.98 -36.08
C MET A 78 37.72 -22.15 -35.79
N ALA A 79 36.40 -21.91 -35.78
CA ALA A 79 35.39 -22.96 -35.65
C ALA A 79 35.26 -23.84 -36.90
N PHE A 80 35.46 -23.27 -38.10
CA PHE A 80 35.38 -23.98 -39.37
C PHE A 80 36.59 -24.91 -39.59
N PHE A 81 37.79 -24.45 -39.22
CA PHE A 81 39.07 -25.17 -39.43
C PHE A 81 39.56 -25.98 -38.20
N ASP A 82 38.77 -26.10 -37.12
CA ASP A 82 39.16 -26.76 -35.85
C ASP A 82 40.48 -26.22 -35.25
N CYS A 83 40.65 -24.89 -35.24
CA CYS A 83 41.86 -24.27 -34.73
C CYS A 83 41.89 -24.25 -33.20
N ARG A 84 42.61 -25.20 -32.61
CA ARG A 84 42.68 -25.45 -31.16
C ARG A 84 43.58 -24.47 -30.38
N TRP A 85 43.79 -23.26 -30.89
CA TRP A 85 44.72 -22.28 -30.33
C TRP A 85 44.06 -21.46 -29.19
N SER A 86 43.85 -22.11 -28.05
CA SER A 86 43.09 -21.57 -26.91
C SER A 86 43.57 -20.19 -26.43
N GLN A 87 44.88 -19.98 -26.30
CA GLN A 87 45.43 -18.70 -25.86
C GLN A 87 45.10 -17.57 -26.84
N MET A 88 45.29 -17.78 -28.15
CA MET A 88 44.94 -16.77 -29.16
C MET A 88 43.43 -16.48 -29.17
N MET A 89 42.59 -17.50 -28.97
CA MET A 89 41.14 -17.30 -28.81
C MET A 89 40.81 -16.43 -27.59
N GLN A 90 41.55 -16.57 -26.49
CA GLN A 90 41.38 -15.80 -25.27
C GLN A 90 41.89 -14.36 -25.46
N ASP A 91 43.10 -14.18 -25.98
CA ASP A 91 43.69 -12.87 -26.30
C ASP A 91 42.74 -12.06 -27.23
N ILE A 92 42.19 -12.69 -28.28
CA ILE A 92 41.20 -12.06 -29.19
C ILE A 92 39.88 -11.76 -28.47
N SER A 93 39.43 -12.62 -27.55
CA SER A 93 38.21 -12.39 -26.76
C SER A 93 38.37 -11.25 -25.76
N ASP A 94 39.58 -11.03 -25.21
CA ASP A 94 39.87 -9.93 -24.30
C ASP A 94 39.94 -8.59 -25.03
N VAL A 95 40.50 -8.56 -26.25
CA VAL A 95 40.48 -7.36 -27.13
C VAL A 95 39.09 -7.10 -27.71
N CYS A 96 38.33 -8.13 -28.10
CA CYS A 96 37.01 -7.98 -28.73
C CYS A 96 35.93 -8.92 -28.15
N PRO A 97 35.38 -8.61 -26.95
CA PRO A 97 34.46 -9.50 -26.20
C PRO A 97 33.11 -9.84 -26.87
N THR A 98 32.74 -9.15 -27.94
CA THR A 98 31.47 -9.35 -28.67
C THR A 98 31.62 -10.21 -29.92
N LEU A 99 32.86 -10.46 -30.37
CA LEU A 99 33.16 -11.05 -31.68
C LEU A 99 32.60 -12.48 -31.81
N PHE A 100 32.72 -13.30 -30.77
CA PHE A 100 32.17 -14.67 -30.75
C PHE A 100 30.63 -14.74 -30.66
N ARG A 101 29.94 -13.58 -30.55
CA ARG A 101 28.48 -13.47 -30.56
C ARG A 101 27.90 -12.99 -31.89
N GLN A 102 28.72 -12.45 -32.79
CA GLN A 102 28.29 -12.03 -34.12
C GLN A 102 27.75 -13.23 -34.93
N LYS A 103 26.95 -12.91 -35.95
CA LYS A 103 26.40 -13.88 -36.90
C LYS A 103 27.02 -13.68 -38.28
N ASP A 104 27.23 -14.77 -39.00
CA ASP A 104 27.54 -14.77 -40.43
C ASP A 104 26.32 -14.39 -41.30
N ARG A 105 26.48 -14.39 -42.63
CA ARG A 105 25.38 -14.12 -43.58
C ARG A 105 24.27 -15.18 -43.55
N ALA A 106 24.54 -16.38 -43.07
CA ALA A 106 23.57 -17.46 -42.87
C ALA A 106 22.86 -17.38 -41.50
N GLY A 107 23.17 -16.37 -40.68
CA GLY A 107 22.62 -16.18 -39.34
C GLY A 107 23.20 -17.11 -38.26
N GLN A 108 24.23 -17.91 -38.59
CA GLN A 108 24.92 -18.80 -37.66
C GLN A 108 25.97 -18.04 -36.85
N ARG A 109 26.25 -18.54 -35.65
CA ARG A 109 27.30 -18.02 -34.75
C ARG A 109 28.50 -18.96 -34.77
N PRO A 110 29.71 -18.54 -34.35
CA PRO A 110 30.89 -19.42 -34.28
C PRO A 110 30.65 -20.71 -33.51
N ILE A 111 29.89 -20.64 -32.41
CA ILE A 111 29.55 -21.80 -31.57
C ILE A 111 28.62 -22.80 -32.28
N ASN A 112 27.80 -22.35 -33.25
CA ASN A 112 26.94 -23.22 -34.07
C ASN A 112 27.76 -23.97 -35.12
N ILE A 113 28.79 -23.33 -35.70
CA ILE A 113 29.73 -24.01 -36.60
C ILE A 113 30.58 -25.01 -35.80
N ALA A 114 31.05 -24.60 -34.62
CA ALA A 114 31.84 -25.46 -33.74
C ALA A 114 31.06 -26.67 -33.22
N SER A 115 29.76 -26.56 -32.92
CA SER A 115 28.98 -27.71 -32.42
C SER A 115 28.88 -28.86 -33.44
N VAL A 116 28.93 -28.54 -34.74
CA VAL A 116 28.92 -29.52 -35.84
C VAL A 116 30.33 -30.02 -36.17
N ARG A 117 31.35 -29.16 -36.11
CA ARG A 117 32.72 -29.46 -36.58
C ARG A 117 33.75 -29.80 -35.49
N SER A 118 33.72 -29.15 -34.33
CA SER A 118 34.75 -29.29 -33.29
C SER A 118 34.20 -29.20 -31.87
N ARG A 119 34.23 -30.34 -31.17
CA ARG A 119 33.92 -30.42 -29.73
C ARG A 119 34.93 -29.64 -28.86
N TYR A 120 36.15 -29.40 -29.34
CA TYR A 120 37.17 -28.65 -28.59
C TYR A 120 36.91 -27.14 -28.65
N VAL A 121 36.79 -26.59 -29.86
CA VAL A 121 36.49 -25.16 -30.08
C VAL A 121 35.11 -24.81 -29.48
N TYR A 122 34.14 -25.72 -29.56
CA TYR A 122 32.83 -25.56 -28.89
C TYR A 122 32.96 -25.33 -27.38
N ARG A 123 33.79 -26.12 -26.66
CA ARG A 123 33.97 -25.97 -25.20
C ARG A 123 34.60 -24.62 -24.82
N ILE A 124 35.53 -24.11 -25.62
CA ILE A 124 36.17 -22.80 -25.40
C ILE A 124 35.15 -21.68 -25.63
N LEU A 125 34.39 -21.73 -26.73
CA LEU A 125 33.34 -20.74 -27.01
C LEU A 125 32.21 -20.79 -25.96
N GLU A 126 31.86 -21.97 -25.46
CA GLU A 126 30.93 -22.15 -24.33
C GLU A 126 31.49 -21.56 -23.01
N GLN A 127 32.81 -21.69 -22.77
CA GLN A 127 33.47 -21.07 -21.63
C GLN A 127 33.42 -19.53 -21.71
N PHE A 128 33.80 -18.93 -22.85
CA PHE A 128 33.71 -17.48 -23.03
C PHE A 128 32.26 -16.96 -22.97
N GLU A 129 31.28 -17.73 -23.46
CA GLU A 129 29.86 -17.41 -23.24
C GLU A 129 29.50 -17.36 -21.76
N ARG A 130 29.93 -18.36 -20.97
CA ARG A 130 29.69 -18.42 -19.53
C ARG A 130 30.39 -17.31 -18.77
N GLU A 131 31.64 -16.99 -19.12
CA GLU A 131 32.43 -15.94 -18.48
C GLU A 131 31.86 -14.55 -18.77
N GLN A 132 31.52 -14.24 -20.02
CA GLN A 132 30.84 -12.99 -20.35
C GLN A 132 29.44 -12.90 -19.72
N GLN A 133 28.70 -14.01 -19.61
CA GLN A 133 27.43 -14.02 -18.86
C GLN A 133 27.65 -13.74 -17.37
N LYS A 134 28.68 -14.33 -16.73
CA LYS A 134 29.06 -14.02 -15.34
C LYS A 134 29.46 -12.56 -15.17
N LYS A 135 30.27 -12.00 -16.08
CA LYS A 135 30.70 -10.60 -16.05
C LYS A 135 29.51 -9.63 -16.19
N GLN A 136 28.61 -9.88 -17.14
CA GLN A 136 27.36 -9.12 -17.29
C GLN A 136 26.45 -9.22 -16.06
N GLN A 137 26.37 -10.41 -15.45
CA GLN A 137 25.61 -10.65 -14.23
C GLN A 137 26.20 -9.93 -13.01
N GLN A 138 27.51 -9.96 -12.83
CA GLN A 138 28.20 -9.25 -11.74
C GLN A 138 28.05 -7.73 -11.90
N GLN A 139 28.24 -7.19 -13.11
CA GLN A 139 28.00 -5.77 -13.42
C GLN A 139 26.59 -5.33 -13.08
N TYR A 140 25.58 -6.11 -13.46
CA TYR A 140 24.18 -5.86 -13.09
C TYR A 140 23.98 -5.90 -11.56
N THR A 141 24.52 -6.92 -10.89
CA THR A 141 24.37 -7.08 -9.44
C THR A 141 25.00 -5.91 -8.67
N THR A 142 26.23 -5.51 -8.97
CA THR A 142 26.89 -4.39 -8.30
C THR A 142 26.21 -3.05 -8.60
N GLY A 143 25.93 -2.74 -9.88
CA GLY A 143 25.31 -1.47 -10.27
C GLY A 143 23.87 -1.27 -9.77
N ILE A 144 23.16 -2.34 -9.39
CA ILE A 144 21.84 -2.27 -8.75
C ILE A 144 21.95 -2.34 -7.21
N ALA A 145 23.04 -2.88 -6.66
CA ALA A 145 23.21 -3.03 -5.21
C ALA A 145 23.57 -1.71 -4.51
N GLU A 146 24.29 -0.81 -5.18
CA GLU A 146 24.93 0.36 -4.57
C GLU A 146 24.35 1.71 -5.05
N ASN A 147 23.48 1.71 -6.06
CA ASN A 147 22.94 2.93 -6.65
C ASN A 147 21.56 3.35 -6.11
N GLU A 148 21.28 4.64 -6.24
CA GLU A 148 19.99 5.28 -5.98
C GLU A 148 19.49 6.00 -7.24
N GLU A 149 18.17 6.12 -7.37
CA GLU A 149 17.50 6.83 -8.46
C GLU A 149 16.65 7.98 -7.90
N HIS A 150 16.52 9.06 -8.68
CA HIS A 150 15.71 10.22 -8.33
C HIS A 150 14.53 10.32 -9.33
N PRO A 151 13.36 9.73 -9.03
CA PRO A 151 12.24 9.64 -9.96
C PRO A 151 11.44 10.94 -10.04
N CYS A 152 10.98 11.27 -11.25
CA CYS A 152 10.11 12.42 -11.52
C CYS A 152 8.71 11.95 -11.96
N ASN A 153 7.93 11.36 -11.05
CA ASN A 153 6.60 10.83 -11.40
C ASN A 153 5.48 11.83 -11.07
N ILE A 154 4.64 12.14 -12.07
CA ILE A 154 3.51 13.07 -11.96
C ILE A 154 2.22 12.26 -11.81
N THR A 155 1.34 12.67 -10.90
CA THR A 155 -0.03 12.13 -10.82
C THR A 155 -1.00 13.28 -10.99
N ILE A 156 -1.77 13.24 -12.08
CA ILE A 156 -2.77 14.25 -12.45
C ILE A 156 -4.15 13.72 -12.06
N THR A 157 -4.94 14.54 -11.38
CA THR A 157 -6.28 14.20 -10.92
C THR A 157 -7.29 15.20 -11.47
N VAL A 158 -8.16 14.74 -12.37
CA VAL A 158 -9.20 15.57 -13.00
C VAL A 158 -10.51 15.41 -12.23
N VAL A 159 -11.01 16.52 -11.69
CA VAL A 159 -12.21 16.60 -10.85
C VAL A 159 -13.13 17.71 -11.34
N GLY A 160 -14.38 17.68 -10.88
CA GLY A 160 -15.43 18.59 -11.33
C GLY A 160 -16.77 17.90 -11.49
N HIS A 161 -17.85 18.68 -11.58
CA HIS A 161 -19.20 18.15 -11.53
C HIS A 161 -19.60 17.35 -12.80
N LYS A 162 -20.76 16.69 -12.77
CA LYS A 162 -21.29 15.91 -13.89
C LYS A 162 -21.53 16.79 -15.12
N GLY A 163 -21.05 16.36 -16.30
CA GLY A 163 -21.29 17.03 -17.57
C GLY A 163 -20.22 18.02 -18.03
N VAL A 164 -19.28 18.45 -17.17
CA VAL A 164 -18.25 19.47 -17.49
C VAL A 164 -17.17 19.06 -18.50
N GLY A 165 -17.32 17.93 -19.21
CA GLY A 165 -16.35 17.48 -20.22
C GLY A 165 -15.02 16.94 -19.71
N LYS A 166 -14.93 16.45 -18.45
CA LYS A 166 -13.67 15.90 -17.88
C LYS A 166 -13.02 14.81 -18.74
N SER A 167 -13.80 13.81 -19.15
CA SER A 167 -13.30 12.75 -20.03
C SER A 167 -12.94 13.25 -21.43
N CYS A 168 -13.56 14.34 -21.91
CA CYS A 168 -13.14 15.02 -23.14
C CYS A 168 -11.75 15.64 -22.94
N PHE A 169 -11.58 16.42 -21.87
CA PHE A 169 -10.32 17.04 -21.48
C PHE A 169 -9.19 16.00 -21.31
N VAL A 170 -9.45 14.87 -20.65
CA VAL A 170 -8.47 13.78 -20.49
C VAL A 170 -8.11 13.14 -21.83
N ARG A 171 -9.09 12.86 -22.71
CA ARG A 171 -8.80 12.35 -24.06
C ARG A 171 -8.02 13.36 -24.91
N GLN A 172 -8.28 14.66 -24.79
CA GLN A 172 -7.50 15.71 -25.46
C GLN A 172 -6.07 15.85 -24.90
N LEU A 173 -5.88 15.77 -23.58
CA LEU A 173 -4.53 15.68 -22.98
C LEU A 173 -3.75 14.47 -23.51
N LYS A 174 -4.45 13.38 -23.82
CA LYS A 174 -3.94 12.16 -24.46
C LYS A 174 -3.92 12.22 -26.00
N LYS A 175 -4.30 13.34 -26.65
CA LYS A 175 -4.39 13.47 -28.12
C LYS A 175 -5.22 12.36 -28.80
N GLU A 176 -6.23 11.83 -28.12
CA GLU A 176 -7.14 10.81 -28.65
C GLU A 176 -8.33 11.44 -29.37
N ASN A 177 -8.84 10.78 -30.42
CA ASN A 177 -10.05 11.23 -31.10
C ASN A 177 -11.27 11.14 -30.18
N ILE A 178 -12.07 12.21 -30.15
CA ILE A 178 -13.37 12.24 -29.48
C ILE A 178 -14.45 11.74 -30.46
N PRO A 179 -15.30 10.78 -30.07
CA PRO A 179 -16.42 10.34 -30.91
C PRO A 179 -17.51 11.43 -30.99
N GLU A 180 -18.29 11.44 -32.07
CA GLU A 180 -19.44 12.35 -32.21
C GLU A 180 -20.42 12.17 -31.04
N GLY A 181 -20.74 13.26 -30.33
CA GLY A 181 -21.51 13.24 -29.08
C GLY A 181 -20.68 13.16 -27.79
N GLY A 182 -19.35 13.02 -27.90
CA GLY A 182 -18.43 13.00 -26.76
C GLY A 182 -18.27 11.61 -26.10
N PRO A 183 -17.25 11.43 -25.23
CA PRO A 183 -17.22 10.30 -24.32
C PRO A 183 -18.46 10.31 -23.42
N GLY A 184 -19.14 9.16 -23.32
CA GLY A 184 -20.26 8.98 -22.39
C GLY A 184 -19.86 9.26 -20.94
N SER A 185 -20.86 9.48 -20.07
CA SER A 185 -20.61 9.83 -18.65
C SER A 185 -19.76 8.77 -17.94
N THR A 186 -18.71 9.20 -17.25
CA THR A 186 -17.80 8.33 -16.49
C THR A 186 -18.50 7.72 -15.29
N ASP A 187 -18.64 6.39 -15.26
CA ASP A 187 -19.01 5.65 -14.06
C ASP A 187 -17.80 5.59 -13.10
N THR A 188 -17.98 6.12 -11.88
CA THR A 188 -17.00 6.13 -10.78
C THR A 188 -15.68 6.83 -11.07
N ALA A 189 -14.78 6.19 -11.81
CA ALA A 189 -13.44 6.66 -12.15
C ALA A 189 -12.81 5.81 -13.27
N ASP A 190 -11.97 6.43 -14.09
CA ASP A 190 -11.07 5.75 -15.03
C ASP A 190 -9.61 6.18 -14.77
N VAL A 191 -8.68 5.22 -14.71
CA VAL A 191 -7.30 5.45 -14.26
C VAL A 191 -6.28 4.96 -15.29
N PHE A 192 -5.51 5.91 -15.82
CA PHE A 192 -4.48 5.69 -16.82
C PHE A 192 -3.10 5.69 -16.15
N VAL A 193 -2.68 4.53 -15.65
CA VAL A 193 -1.39 4.35 -14.94
C VAL A 193 -0.21 4.41 -15.91
N ASN A 194 0.76 5.28 -15.61
CA ASN A 194 2.04 5.43 -16.33
C ASN A 194 1.92 5.62 -17.85
N TYR A 195 0.82 6.24 -18.30
CA TYR A 195 0.44 6.34 -19.71
C TYR A 195 1.34 7.26 -20.56
N VAL A 196 1.97 8.26 -19.95
CA VAL A 196 2.93 9.15 -20.65
C VAL A 196 4.30 9.04 -20.02
N GLY A 197 5.30 8.68 -20.83
CA GLY A 197 6.71 8.87 -20.51
C GLY A 197 7.13 10.26 -20.91
N TYR A 198 7.85 10.98 -20.03
CA TYR A 198 8.32 12.33 -20.33
C TYR A 198 9.73 12.62 -19.82
N ASN A 199 10.33 13.69 -20.35
CA ASN A 199 11.61 14.24 -19.91
C ASN A 199 11.41 15.67 -19.37
N PRO A 200 11.65 15.94 -18.08
CA PRO A 200 11.51 17.28 -17.52
C PRO A 200 12.52 18.28 -18.09
N ASN A 201 13.65 17.82 -18.64
CA ASN A 201 14.71 18.69 -19.14
C ASN A 201 14.49 19.16 -20.57
N THR A 202 13.79 18.37 -21.40
CA THR A 202 13.59 18.65 -22.84
C THR A 202 12.14 18.86 -23.24
N GLY A 203 11.18 18.58 -22.34
CA GLY A 203 9.75 18.62 -22.64
C GLY A 203 9.27 17.48 -23.56
N PHE A 204 10.16 16.55 -23.92
CA PHE A 204 9.82 15.35 -24.69
C PHE A 204 8.75 14.53 -23.97
N ARG A 205 7.77 14.04 -24.73
CA ARG A 205 6.64 13.23 -24.24
C ARG A 205 6.29 12.16 -25.26
N GLN A 206 6.15 10.93 -24.79
CA GLN A 206 5.76 9.76 -25.56
C GLN A 206 4.62 9.03 -24.86
N GLN A 207 3.62 8.55 -25.62
CA GLN A 207 2.61 7.65 -25.08
C GLN A 207 3.19 6.25 -24.91
N LEU A 208 2.98 5.66 -23.74
CA LEU A 208 3.42 4.33 -23.42
C LEU A 208 2.22 3.38 -23.52
N ASN A 209 2.34 2.41 -24.42
CA ASN A 209 1.57 1.17 -24.31
C ASN A 209 2.25 0.22 -23.30
N ASP A 210 1.61 -0.89 -22.99
CA ASP A 210 2.12 -1.88 -22.02
C ASP A 210 3.58 -2.28 -22.33
N ASP A 211 3.88 -2.66 -23.58
CA ASP A 211 5.25 -3.01 -24.00
C ASP A 211 6.24 -1.85 -23.87
N GLY A 212 5.80 -0.62 -24.11
CA GLY A 212 6.57 0.61 -23.91
C GLY A 212 6.94 0.85 -22.45
N GLU A 213 6.01 0.64 -21.50
CA GLU A 213 6.29 0.76 -20.06
C GLU A 213 7.42 -0.20 -19.64
N VAL A 214 7.43 -1.42 -20.19
CA VAL A 214 8.50 -2.42 -19.97
C VAL A 214 9.81 -2.02 -20.64
N GLU A 215 9.82 -1.51 -21.87
CA GLU A 215 11.09 -1.12 -22.51
C GLU A 215 11.70 0.12 -21.83
N THR A 216 10.89 1.13 -21.48
CA THR A 216 11.36 2.27 -20.67
C THR A 216 11.88 1.80 -19.31
N GLY A 217 11.24 0.80 -18.69
CA GLY A 217 11.74 0.14 -17.47
C GLY A 217 13.12 -0.52 -17.64
N ARG A 218 13.40 -1.12 -18.81
CA ARG A 218 14.75 -1.65 -19.13
C ARG A 218 15.77 -0.53 -19.31
N GLN A 219 15.42 0.52 -20.05
CA GLN A 219 16.27 1.71 -20.24
C GLN A 219 16.60 2.36 -18.87
N ARG A 220 15.62 2.45 -17.97
CA ARG A 220 15.78 2.91 -16.58
C ARG A 220 16.81 2.09 -15.80
N LEU A 221 16.68 0.77 -15.76
CA LEU A 221 17.69 -0.11 -15.13
C LEU A 221 19.07 -0.03 -15.80
N LYS A 222 19.12 0.11 -17.13
CA LYS A 222 20.36 0.22 -17.90
C LYS A 222 21.12 1.51 -17.57
N ARG A 223 20.43 2.65 -17.42
CA ARG A 223 21.01 3.93 -17.01
C ARG A 223 21.70 3.85 -15.65
N LEU A 224 21.05 3.24 -14.65
CA LEU A 224 21.63 3.07 -13.31
C LEU A 224 22.95 2.29 -13.38
N ILE A 225 22.98 1.18 -14.10
CA ILE A 225 24.20 0.37 -14.28
C ILE A 225 25.32 1.15 -15.00
N ASP A 226 24.98 1.96 -16.01
CA ASP A 226 25.96 2.74 -16.77
C ASP A 226 26.43 4.02 -16.02
N GLN A 227 25.63 4.59 -15.11
CA GLN A 227 26.06 5.65 -14.19
C GLN A 227 27.14 5.15 -13.23
N HIS A 228 26.90 4.01 -12.57
CA HIS A 228 27.87 3.37 -11.67
C HIS A 228 29.23 3.14 -12.37
N ARG A 229 29.19 2.71 -13.64
CA ARG A 229 30.39 2.53 -14.46
C ARG A 229 31.16 3.82 -14.72
N LYS A 230 30.47 4.96 -14.93
CA LYS A 230 31.13 6.26 -15.10
C LYS A 230 31.81 6.70 -13.81
N GLU A 231 31.13 6.55 -12.67
CA GLU A 231 31.65 6.92 -11.34
C GLU A 231 32.89 6.08 -10.96
N GLN A 232 32.83 4.75 -11.13
CA GLN A 232 34.00 3.88 -10.93
C GLN A 232 35.17 4.26 -11.85
N ASN A 233 34.92 4.56 -13.13
CA ASN A 233 35.98 4.96 -14.06
C ASN A 233 36.61 6.33 -13.71
N ILE A 234 35.87 7.22 -13.05
CA ILE A 234 36.39 8.51 -12.56
C ILE A 234 37.24 8.30 -11.30
N ALA A 235 36.81 7.42 -10.39
CA ALA A 235 37.54 7.08 -9.17
C ALA A 235 38.88 6.33 -9.41
N VAL A 236 39.07 5.71 -10.58
CA VAL A 236 40.24 4.87 -10.92
C VAL A 236 41.30 5.63 -11.75
N LYS A 237 41.33 6.97 -11.71
CA LYS A 237 42.45 7.78 -12.22
C LYS A 237 43.26 8.43 -11.08
N PRO A 238 44.38 7.82 -10.64
CA PRO A 238 45.40 8.50 -9.86
C PRO A 238 46.21 9.48 -10.72
N SER A 239 46.78 10.49 -10.09
CA SER A 239 47.50 11.61 -10.72
C SER A 239 48.94 11.30 -11.15
N ALA A 240 49.28 11.68 -12.38
CA ALA A 240 50.61 11.98 -12.93
C ALA A 240 50.37 12.92 -14.14
N ASP A 241 51.11 14.02 -14.40
CA ASP A 241 52.34 14.56 -13.80
C ASP A 241 52.29 16.11 -13.66
N THR A 242 53.17 16.67 -12.82
CA THR A 242 53.67 18.07 -12.85
C THR A 242 54.61 18.29 -14.05
N SER A 243 54.83 19.44 -14.70
CA SER A 243 54.96 20.87 -14.31
C SER A 243 54.43 21.78 -15.47
N ASP A 244 54.32 23.12 -15.43
CA ASP A 244 55.31 24.16 -15.07
C ASP A 244 54.68 25.58 -14.83
N ARG A 245 55.52 26.56 -14.45
CA ARG A 245 55.08 27.87 -13.90
C ARG A 245 55.08 29.08 -14.87
N LEU A 246 53.96 29.84 -14.88
CA LEU A 246 53.84 31.33 -14.90
C LEU A 246 54.37 32.14 -16.13
N PRO A 247 54.02 33.45 -16.31
CA PRO A 247 52.83 34.24 -15.91
C PRO A 247 52.24 35.15 -17.06
N GLY A 248 51.07 35.80 -16.84
CA GLY A 248 50.79 37.13 -17.46
C GLY A 248 49.34 37.52 -17.83
N GLN A 249 48.77 38.52 -17.10
CA GLN A 249 47.71 39.52 -17.48
C GLN A 249 46.30 39.00 -17.91
N LYS A 250 45.21 39.23 -17.13
CA LYS A 250 44.29 40.42 -17.06
C LYS A 250 43.42 40.58 -18.34
N GLU A 251 42.09 40.78 -18.34
CA GLU A 251 41.13 41.46 -17.41
C GLU A 251 39.68 40.86 -17.40
N GLY A 252 38.80 41.32 -16.47
CA GLY A 252 37.31 41.19 -16.48
C GLY A 252 36.70 40.05 -15.62
N SER A 253 36.18 40.27 -14.39
CA SER A 253 34.81 40.76 -13.99
C SER A 253 33.63 39.89 -14.50
N ALA A 254 32.62 39.46 -13.73
CA ALA A 254 32.23 39.72 -12.32
C ALA A 254 31.37 38.55 -11.72
N SER A 255 31.05 38.63 -10.42
CA SER A 255 30.37 37.61 -9.60
C SER A 255 28.83 37.78 -9.46
N PRO A 256 28.06 36.70 -9.19
CA PRO A 256 26.70 36.77 -8.62
C PRO A 256 26.67 36.75 -7.06
N PRO A 257 25.53 37.06 -6.41
CA PRO A 257 25.50 37.59 -5.03
C PRO A 257 25.05 36.64 -3.90
N THR A 258 25.25 37.11 -2.66
CA THR A 258 24.79 36.54 -1.38
C THR A 258 23.31 36.77 -1.04
N PRO A 259 22.67 35.89 -0.22
CA PRO A 259 21.39 36.15 0.44
C PRO A 259 21.54 37.03 1.72
N PRO A 260 20.46 37.65 2.23
CA PRO A 260 20.53 38.71 3.24
C PRO A 260 20.49 38.25 4.71
N THR A 261 21.10 39.07 5.58
CA THR A 261 21.01 39.03 7.05
C THR A 261 19.87 39.90 7.59
N VAL A 262 19.32 39.54 8.77
CA VAL A 262 18.62 40.47 9.68
C VAL A 262 19.07 40.20 11.12
N ASP A 263 19.30 41.27 11.88
CA ASP A 263 19.88 41.27 13.24
C ASP A 263 18.95 40.79 14.37
N ALA A 264 19.56 40.35 15.49
CA ALA A 264 19.08 40.67 16.84
C ALA A 264 20.16 40.49 17.93
N SER A 265 20.16 41.37 18.93
CA SER A 265 21.00 41.35 20.15
C SER A 265 20.18 41.91 21.34
N VAL A 266 20.57 41.88 22.63
CA VAL A 266 21.89 41.87 23.31
C VAL A 266 21.82 40.99 24.58
N LEU A 267 22.92 40.31 24.95
CA LEU A 267 23.09 39.70 26.29
C LEU A 267 23.62 40.75 27.30
N PRO A 268 23.16 40.74 28.57
CA PRO A 268 24.05 40.22 29.65
C PRO A 268 23.28 39.61 30.87
N ALA A 269 23.89 39.02 31.91
CA ALA A 269 25.11 38.21 32.09
C ALA A 269 25.24 37.74 33.57
N ARG A 270 25.87 36.57 33.84
CA ARG A 270 26.52 36.14 35.12
C ARG A 270 25.61 35.95 36.36
N ASN A 271 25.85 35.07 37.35
CA ASN A 271 27.00 34.28 37.87
C ASN A 271 26.50 32.88 38.38
N LYS A 272 27.26 31.76 38.30
CA LYS A 272 28.15 31.14 39.33
C LYS A 272 27.52 31.03 40.75
N THR A 273 27.59 29.95 41.55
CA THR A 273 28.29 28.62 41.59
C THR A 273 27.70 27.80 42.79
N ASP A 274 27.91 26.50 43.08
CA ASP A 274 28.72 25.37 42.57
C ASP A 274 28.08 24.01 43.03
N LYS A 275 28.27 22.90 42.28
CA LYS A 275 28.23 21.45 42.69
C LYS A 275 26.94 20.84 43.30
N GLU A 276 26.59 19.55 43.16
CA GLU A 276 27.41 18.32 42.95
C GLU A 276 26.93 17.38 41.81
N GLU A 277 27.93 16.77 41.15
CA GLU A 277 28.05 15.45 40.49
C GLU A 277 26.83 14.70 39.89
N VAL A 278 26.77 14.70 38.55
CA VAL A 278 26.50 13.48 37.74
C VAL A 278 27.55 13.44 36.62
N GLN A 279 28.41 12.43 36.60
CA GLN A 279 29.45 12.30 35.57
C GLN A 279 28.86 11.76 34.27
N GLN A 280 28.84 12.61 33.23
CA GLN A 280 28.77 12.18 31.83
C GLN A 280 30.20 12.00 31.32
N GLU A 281 30.61 10.76 31.02
CA GLU A 281 31.84 10.55 30.25
C GLU A 281 31.57 10.81 28.76
N THR A 282 32.22 11.85 28.24
CA THR A 282 32.42 12.09 26.81
C THR A 282 33.23 10.96 26.18
N VAL A 283 32.76 10.40 25.06
CA VAL A 283 33.57 9.52 24.19
C VAL A 283 33.80 10.21 22.84
N PRO A 284 35.04 10.30 22.32
CA PRO A 284 35.35 11.08 21.12
C PRO A 284 34.79 10.47 19.82
N GLN A 285 34.56 11.33 18.82
CA GLN A 285 34.41 10.90 17.43
C GLN A 285 35.76 10.45 16.87
N GLU A 286 36.10 9.17 17.07
CA GLU A 286 37.17 8.52 16.32
C GLU A 286 36.67 7.41 15.39
N GLN A 287 37.41 7.32 14.29
CA GLN A 287 37.23 6.48 13.13
C GLN A 287 36.74 5.04 13.43
N ARG A 288 35.49 4.75 13.05
CA ARG A 288 35.11 3.39 12.66
C ARG A 288 34.48 3.35 11.26
N ARG A 289 35.37 3.45 10.27
CA ARG A 289 35.30 2.55 9.11
C ARG A 289 35.30 1.11 9.65
N LYS A 290 34.14 0.59 10.02
CA LYS A 290 33.98 -0.86 10.16
C LYS A 290 34.10 -1.41 8.75
N GLN A 291 35.28 -1.93 8.43
CA GLN A 291 35.41 -2.99 7.45
C GLN A 291 34.33 -4.02 7.80
N VAL A 292 33.31 -4.13 6.96
CA VAL A 292 32.55 -5.36 6.89
C VAL A 292 33.55 -6.36 6.33
N SER A 293 34.19 -7.12 7.22
CA SER A 293 34.92 -8.31 6.84
C SER A 293 33.92 -9.21 6.14
N THR A 294 33.99 -9.21 4.81
CA THR A 294 33.24 -10.12 3.96
C THR A 294 33.71 -11.53 4.30
N SER A 295 33.01 -12.17 5.23
CA SER A 295 33.04 -13.61 5.38
C SER A 295 32.51 -14.19 4.07
N GLU A 296 33.44 -14.60 3.21
CA GLU A 296 33.19 -15.20 1.91
C GLU A 296 32.50 -16.56 2.08
N ASN A 297 31.20 -16.51 2.37
CA ASN A 297 30.27 -17.63 2.31
C ASN A 297 28.98 -17.19 1.63
N THR A 298 29.13 -16.39 0.57
CA THR A 298 28.08 -16.17 -0.42
C THR A 298 27.85 -17.49 -1.16
N ILE A 299 27.00 -18.36 -0.58
CA ILE A 299 26.43 -19.52 -1.25
C ILE A 299 25.93 -19.02 -2.61
N GLN A 300 26.56 -19.47 -3.70
CA GLN A 300 26.20 -19.08 -5.06
C GLN A 300 24.83 -19.66 -5.41
N LYS A 301 23.76 -19.03 -4.93
CA LYS A 301 22.39 -19.31 -5.32
C LYS A 301 22.32 -19.14 -6.83
N LYS A 302 22.11 -20.24 -7.55
CA LYS A 302 21.98 -20.26 -9.01
C LYS A 302 20.83 -19.33 -9.40
N ILE A 303 21.16 -18.13 -9.89
CA ILE A 303 20.15 -17.15 -10.32
C ILE A 303 19.26 -17.78 -11.40
N PRO A 304 17.92 -17.74 -11.26
CA PRO A 304 16.98 -18.40 -12.16
C PRO A 304 17.16 -18.02 -13.64
N MET A 305 16.83 -18.95 -14.54
CA MET A 305 16.94 -18.73 -15.98
C MET A 305 16.08 -17.55 -16.47
N GLU A 306 14.95 -17.29 -15.82
CA GLU A 306 14.09 -16.12 -16.06
C GLU A 306 14.86 -14.81 -15.81
N GLN A 307 15.51 -14.67 -14.65
CA GLN A 307 16.33 -13.49 -14.33
C GLN A 307 17.57 -13.37 -15.22
N LYS A 308 18.19 -14.50 -15.62
CA LYS A 308 19.27 -14.45 -16.62
C LYS A 308 18.81 -13.86 -17.96
N LYS A 309 17.58 -14.13 -18.40
CA LYS A 309 17.00 -13.49 -19.60
C LYS A 309 16.78 -11.99 -19.38
N VAL A 310 16.32 -11.57 -18.20
CA VAL A 310 16.14 -10.14 -17.85
C VAL A 310 17.47 -9.38 -17.87
N ILE A 311 18.50 -9.89 -17.18
CA ILE A 311 19.84 -9.30 -17.19
C ILE A 311 20.37 -9.19 -18.62
N GLN A 312 20.22 -10.25 -19.44
CA GLN A 312 20.65 -10.22 -20.83
C GLN A 312 19.84 -9.24 -21.70
N ALA A 313 18.56 -8.98 -21.40
CA ALA A 313 17.77 -7.98 -22.10
C ALA A 313 18.24 -6.57 -21.74
N VAL A 314 18.29 -6.23 -20.44
CA VAL A 314 18.74 -4.92 -19.94
C VAL A 314 20.15 -4.58 -20.43
N MET A 315 21.07 -5.54 -20.41
CA MET A 315 22.45 -5.33 -20.88
C MET A 315 22.60 -5.27 -22.42
N ARG A 316 21.54 -5.55 -23.18
CA ARG A 316 21.49 -5.38 -24.65
C ARG A 316 20.73 -4.12 -25.09
N THR A 317 19.87 -3.55 -24.24
CA THR A 317 19.19 -2.29 -24.51
C THR A 317 20.22 -1.21 -24.82
N LYS A 318 20.06 -0.55 -25.96
CA LYS A 318 20.83 0.65 -26.34
C LYS A 318 20.14 1.88 -25.74
N LEU A 319 20.94 2.87 -25.37
CA LEU A 319 20.48 4.20 -25.02
C LEU A 319 20.84 5.14 -26.17
N ASP A 320 19.96 6.07 -26.50
CA ASP A 320 20.22 7.05 -27.57
C ASP A 320 21.25 8.08 -27.10
N CYS A 321 22.22 8.36 -27.97
CA CYS A 321 23.47 9.03 -27.59
C CYS A 321 23.29 10.48 -27.09
N ASP A 322 22.22 11.15 -27.53
CA ASP A 322 22.03 12.59 -27.34
C ASP A 322 21.10 12.94 -26.15
N GLY A 323 20.48 11.94 -25.51
CA GLY A 323 19.63 12.12 -24.30
C GLY A 323 18.36 12.98 -24.48
N ALA A 324 18.10 13.49 -25.69
CA ALA A 324 17.03 14.46 -25.95
C ALA A 324 15.62 13.86 -25.85
N GLU A 325 15.46 12.62 -26.33
CA GLU A 325 14.20 11.85 -26.35
C GLU A 325 14.08 10.87 -25.16
N GLU A 326 14.96 10.99 -24.16
CA GLU A 326 15.07 10.04 -23.04
C GLU A 326 13.96 10.22 -22.00
N VAL A 327 13.14 9.20 -21.73
CA VAL A 327 12.11 9.25 -20.68
C VAL A 327 12.73 9.16 -19.27
N LYS A 328 12.47 10.14 -18.41
CA LYS A 328 12.93 10.21 -17.01
C LYS A 328 11.80 10.10 -15.98
N GLY A 329 10.57 10.33 -16.39
CA GLY A 329 9.40 10.32 -15.51
C GLY A 329 8.18 9.72 -16.17
N TYR A 330 7.25 9.23 -15.34
CA TYR A 330 5.95 8.71 -15.78
C TYR A 330 4.82 9.63 -15.32
N VAL A 331 3.77 9.75 -16.13
CA VAL A 331 2.52 10.43 -15.76
C VAL A 331 1.39 9.42 -15.60
N THR A 332 0.73 9.44 -14.45
CA THR A 332 -0.54 8.75 -14.20
C THR A 332 -1.68 9.76 -14.17
N ILE A 333 -2.81 9.44 -14.81
CA ILE A 333 -3.99 10.32 -14.88
C ILE A 333 -5.21 9.62 -14.28
N TYR A 334 -5.88 10.27 -13.33
CA TYR A 334 -7.18 9.87 -12.77
C TYR A 334 -8.28 10.77 -13.33
N ASP A 335 -9.27 10.18 -14.00
CA ASP A 335 -10.51 10.83 -14.43
C ASP A 335 -11.66 10.40 -13.51
N PHE A 336 -12.11 11.28 -12.61
CA PHE A 336 -13.15 10.96 -11.64
C PHE A 336 -14.56 11.30 -12.14
N GLY A 337 -15.52 10.39 -11.96
CA GLY A 337 -16.93 10.61 -12.31
C GLY A 337 -17.53 11.82 -11.57
N GLY A 338 -18.40 12.59 -12.22
CA GLY A 338 -18.89 13.87 -11.67
C GLY A 338 -20.06 13.79 -10.69
N GLU A 339 -20.41 12.61 -10.18
CA GLU A 339 -21.67 12.34 -9.48
C GLU A 339 -21.42 12.11 -7.98
N LYS A 340 -22.28 12.68 -7.12
CA LYS A 340 -22.08 12.72 -5.64
C LYS A 340 -21.95 11.32 -5.00
N VAL A 341 -22.51 10.28 -5.60
CA VAL A 341 -22.41 8.88 -5.16
C VAL A 341 -20.96 8.39 -5.14
N PHE A 342 -20.13 8.87 -6.07
CA PHE A 342 -18.74 8.43 -6.22
C PHE A 342 -17.75 9.14 -5.30
N TYR A 343 -18.15 10.23 -4.62
CA TYR A 343 -17.21 11.07 -3.85
C TYR A 343 -16.52 10.29 -2.70
N ASN A 344 -17.18 9.27 -2.14
CA ASN A 344 -16.59 8.39 -1.12
C ASN A 344 -15.47 7.49 -1.70
N THR A 345 -15.59 7.06 -2.95
CA THR A 345 -14.53 6.27 -3.63
C THR A 345 -13.37 7.16 -4.06
N HIS A 346 -13.63 8.39 -4.53
CA HIS A 346 -12.59 9.37 -4.89
C HIS A 346 -11.67 9.69 -3.72
N HIS A 347 -12.25 9.88 -2.54
CA HIS A 347 -11.54 10.13 -1.28
C HIS A 347 -10.56 9.01 -0.89
N CYS A 348 -10.70 7.80 -1.46
CA CYS A 348 -9.78 6.68 -1.21
C CYS A 348 -8.47 6.79 -2.01
N PHE A 349 -8.41 7.67 -3.01
CA PHE A 349 -7.28 7.78 -3.95
C PHE A 349 -6.59 9.14 -3.90
N MET A 350 -7.23 10.19 -3.39
CA MET A 350 -6.68 11.55 -3.34
C MET A 350 -5.54 11.69 -2.32
N SER A 351 -4.56 12.56 -2.63
CA SER A 351 -3.53 12.98 -1.67
C SER A 351 -2.95 14.36 -2.00
N SER A 352 -2.20 14.92 -1.06
CA SER A 352 -1.46 16.19 -1.20
C SER A 352 -0.38 16.21 -2.29
N ASN A 353 -0.09 15.05 -2.90
CA ASN A 353 1.00 14.83 -3.85
C ASN A 353 0.53 14.78 -5.30
N MET A 354 -0.74 15.13 -5.55
CA MET A 354 -1.37 15.13 -6.86
C MET A 354 -1.47 16.54 -7.41
N VAL A 355 -1.37 16.67 -8.74
CA VAL A 355 -1.74 17.89 -9.47
C VAL A 355 -3.24 17.81 -9.75
N PHE A 356 -4.03 18.71 -9.15
CA PHE A 356 -5.46 18.73 -9.37
C PHE A 356 -5.83 19.63 -10.55
N VAL A 357 -6.67 19.13 -11.45
CA VAL A 357 -7.31 19.93 -12.48
C VAL A 357 -8.81 19.96 -12.19
N LEU A 358 -9.31 21.12 -11.77
CA LEU A 358 -10.72 21.33 -11.49
C LEU A 358 -11.41 21.93 -12.72
N VAL A 359 -12.22 21.12 -13.38
CA VAL A 359 -13.00 21.52 -14.56
C VAL A 359 -14.42 21.93 -14.11
N PHE A 360 -14.89 23.09 -14.56
CA PHE A 360 -16.24 23.58 -14.27
C PHE A 360 -16.92 24.18 -15.51
N ASP A 361 -18.25 24.11 -15.53
CA ASP A 361 -19.10 24.70 -16.56
C ASP A 361 -19.34 26.19 -16.23
N VAL A 362 -18.88 27.09 -17.11
CA VAL A 362 -19.02 28.54 -16.94
C VAL A 362 -20.45 28.99 -17.28
N ALA A 363 -21.11 28.34 -18.24
CA ALA A 363 -22.49 28.65 -18.61
C ALA A 363 -23.45 28.37 -17.46
N MET A 364 -23.28 27.25 -16.75
CA MET A 364 -24.03 26.94 -15.53
C MET A 364 -23.85 28.00 -14.42
N CYS A 365 -22.68 28.63 -14.30
CA CYS A 365 -22.40 29.64 -13.28
C CYS A 365 -22.96 31.05 -13.61
N LEU A 366 -23.49 31.24 -14.83
CA LEU A 366 -24.04 32.49 -15.33
C LEU A 366 -25.54 32.42 -15.61
N ASP A 367 -26.10 31.22 -15.81
CA ASP A 367 -27.55 30.95 -15.85
C ASP A 367 -28.21 31.31 -14.49
N PRO A 368 -29.13 32.31 -14.43
CA PRO A 368 -29.78 32.72 -13.18
C PRO A 368 -30.51 31.59 -12.44
N SER A 369 -30.95 30.54 -13.15
CA SER A 369 -31.68 29.41 -12.56
C SER A 369 -30.79 28.33 -11.95
N ARG A 370 -29.49 28.32 -12.32
CA ARG A 370 -28.52 27.28 -11.97
C ARG A 370 -27.21 27.80 -11.38
N ALA A 371 -27.06 29.12 -11.29
CA ALA A 371 -25.86 29.79 -10.83
C ALA A 371 -25.41 29.32 -9.43
N GLU A 372 -26.30 29.36 -8.43
CA GLU A 372 -25.98 28.98 -7.04
C GLU A 372 -25.43 27.55 -6.97
N ASP A 373 -26.15 26.63 -7.60
CA ASP A 373 -25.81 25.23 -7.78
C ASP A 373 -24.43 25.04 -8.45
N GLY A 374 -24.04 25.95 -9.35
CA GLY A 374 -22.73 26.01 -9.99
C GLY A 374 -21.60 26.46 -9.06
N TYR A 375 -21.80 27.57 -8.33
CA TYR A 375 -20.83 28.08 -7.36
C TYR A 375 -20.61 27.11 -6.20
N GLU A 376 -21.68 26.51 -5.65
CA GLU A 376 -21.58 25.50 -4.58
C GLU A 376 -20.71 24.30 -4.98
N ARG A 377 -20.77 23.87 -6.25
CA ARG A 377 -19.97 22.75 -6.75
C ARG A 377 -18.49 23.11 -6.86
N ILE A 378 -18.16 24.34 -7.28
CA ILE A 378 -16.77 24.83 -7.31
C ILE A 378 -16.23 24.97 -5.89
N GLU A 379 -17.01 25.57 -5.00
CA GLU A 379 -16.71 25.73 -3.58
C GLU A 379 -16.47 24.39 -2.87
N PHE A 380 -17.34 23.40 -3.10
CA PHE A 380 -17.16 22.04 -2.59
C PHE A 380 -15.83 21.43 -3.02
N TRP A 381 -15.47 21.53 -4.32
CA TRP A 381 -14.24 20.92 -4.81
C TRP A 381 -12.99 21.67 -4.32
N LEU A 382 -12.99 23.00 -4.28
CA LEU A 382 -11.90 23.80 -3.72
C LEU A 382 -11.67 23.48 -2.23
N ARG A 383 -12.74 23.50 -1.42
CA ARG A 383 -12.67 23.13 0.02
C ARG A 383 -12.20 21.68 0.20
N SER A 384 -12.69 20.74 -0.62
CA SER A 384 -12.30 19.34 -0.58
C SER A 384 -10.81 19.14 -0.88
N ILE A 385 -10.27 19.77 -1.93
CA ILE A 385 -8.84 19.70 -2.24
C ILE A 385 -8.00 20.36 -1.14
N ALA A 386 -8.45 21.49 -0.58
CA ALA A 386 -7.79 22.16 0.53
C ALA A 386 -7.71 21.29 1.81
N THR A 387 -8.59 20.29 2.01
CA THR A 387 -8.45 19.35 3.15
C THR A 387 -7.26 18.39 3.03
N TYR A 388 -6.58 18.34 1.88
CA TYR A 388 -5.31 17.63 1.70
C TYR A 388 -4.10 18.58 1.81
N ALA A 389 -4.29 19.85 2.15
CA ALA A 389 -3.22 20.84 2.22
C ALA A 389 -2.32 20.63 3.44
N ILE A 390 -1.01 20.48 3.21
CA ILE A 390 -0.03 20.30 4.30
C ILE A 390 0.73 21.61 4.51
N ASP A 391 0.28 22.39 5.50
CA ASP A 391 0.70 23.76 5.88
C ASP A 391 2.20 24.03 6.14
N ARG A 392 3.08 23.05 5.92
CA ARG A 392 4.52 23.15 6.23
C ARG A 392 5.47 22.74 5.12
N ALA A 393 4.95 22.36 3.94
CA ALA A 393 5.76 21.68 2.93
C ALA A 393 6.42 22.58 1.86
N ALA A 394 6.02 23.85 1.70
CA ALA A 394 6.46 24.64 0.55
C ALA A 394 6.66 26.13 0.82
N HIS A 395 7.71 26.65 0.17
CA HIS A 395 8.22 28.02 0.25
C HIS A 395 7.26 29.00 -0.48
N GLY A 396 6.15 29.37 0.17
CA GLY A 396 5.23 30.40 -0.34
C GLY A 396 4.26 29.97 -1.45
N LYS A 397 4.04 28.66 -1.66
CA LYS A 397 3.05 28.11 -2.60
C LYS A 397 2.34 26.89 -2.01
N GLY A 398 1.02 26.80 -2.15
CA GLY A 398 0.20 25.73 -1.59
C GLY A 398 0.40 24.37 -2.28
N CYS A 399 0.47 23.32 -1.47
CA CYS A 399 0.47 21.93 -1.93
C CYS A 399 -0.75 21.21 -1.31
N PRO A 400 -1.62 20.56 -2.10
CA PRO A 400 -1.47 20.25 -3.53
C PRO A 400 -1.75 21.44 -4.47
N PRO A 401 -1.09 21.53 -5.63
CA PRO A 401 -1.36 22.58 -6.61
C PRO A 401 -2.66 22.31 -7.41
N ILE A 402 -3.39 23.39 -7.73
CA ILE A 402 -4.64 23.36 -8.49
C ILE A 402 -4.48 24.13 -9.81
N ILE A 403 -5.00 23.56 -10.90
CA ILE A 403 -5.27 24.25 -12.16
C ILE A 403 -6.79 24.36 -12.33
N LEU A 404 -7.29 25.57 -12.57
CA LEU A 404 -8.70 25.80 -12.88
C LEU A 404 -8.95 25.77 -14.39
N VAL A 405 -9.98 25.04 -14.83
CA VAL A 405 -10.38 24.98 -16.25
C VAL A 405 -11.86 25.34 -16.37
N GLY A 406 -12.14 26.51 -16.97
CA GLY A 406 -13.48 26.91 -17.36
C GLY A 406 -13.84 26.27 -18.70
N SER A 407 -14.98 25.58 -18.76
CA SER A 407 -15.50 24.88 -19.94
C SER A 407 -16.83 25.47 -20.40
N HIS A 408 -17.28 25.07 -21.60
CA HIS A 408 -18.57 25.43 -22.19
C HIS A 408 -18.77 26.94 -22.40
N LEU A 409 -17.68 27.68 -22.67
CA LEU A 409 -17.74 29.10 -23.02
C LEU A 409 -18.23 29.31 -24.47
N ASP A 410 -18.21 28.27 -25.30
CA ASP A 410 -18.78 28.23 -26.65
C ASP A 410 -20.32 28.40 -26.66
N LEU A 411 -21.00 27.91 -25.62
CA LEU A 411 -22.45 28.05 -25.42
C LEU A 411 -22.87 29.50 -25.09
N LEU A 412 -21.94 30.34 -24.62
CA LEU A 412 -22.21 31.71 -24.15
C LEU A 412 -21.92 32.76 -25.23
N SER A 413 -20.75 32.70 -25.86
CA SER A 413 -20.36 33.60 -26.94
C SER A 413 -19.33 32.95 -27.86
N ARG A 414 -19.28 33.41 -29.12
CA ARG A 414 -18.24 33.02 -30.09
C ARG A 414 -17.01 33.94 -30.05
N ASN A 415 -17.03 35.02 -29.28
CA ASN A 415 -15.93 35.99 -29.20
C ASN A 415 -15.00 35.69 -28.00
N LYS A 416 -13.71 35.45 -28.26
CA LYS A 416 -12.71 35.14 -27.22
C LYS A 416 -12.56 36.23 -26.15
N GLU A 417 -12.69 37.51 -26.52
CA GLU A 417 -12.58 38.60 -25.53
C GLU A 417 -13.77 38.61 -24.56
N GLU A 418 -14.96 38.31 -25.07
CA GLU A 418 -16.19 38.24 -24.28
C GLU A 418 -16.20 37.01 -23.38
N GLN A 419 -15.77 35.84 -23.91
CA GLN A 419 -15.54 34.63 -23.12
C GLN A 419 -14.60 34.89 -21.93
N ASN A 420 -13.49 35.61 -22.14
CA ASN A 420 -12.57 35.98 -21.07
C ASN A 420 -13.22 36.91 -20.03
N ARG A 421 -14.01 37.92 -20.45
CA ARG A 421 -14.74 38.81 -19.52
C ARG A 421 -15.75 38.05 -18.67
N LEU A 422 -16.49 37.12 -19.28
CA LEU A 422 -17.47 36.26 -18.58
C LEU A 422 -16.78 35.34 -17.57
N PHE A 423 -15.65 34.73 -17.94
CA PHE A 423 -14.83 33.93 -17.03
C PHE A 423 -14.32 34.75 -15.84
N THR A 424 -13.78 35.95 -16.06
CA THR A 424 -13.36 36.88 -14.99
C THR A 424 -14.52 37.23 -14.04
N SER A 425 -15.74 37.46 -14.55
CA SER A 425 -16.89 37.76 -13.69
C SER A 425 -17.29 36.62 -12.74
N VAL A 426 -17.12 35.35 -13.17
CA VAL A 426 -17.32 34.18 -12.31
C VAL A 426 -16.23 34.11 -11.23
N LEU A 427 -14.97 34.39 -11.59
CA LEU A 427 -13.85 34.46 -10.63
C LEU A 427 -14.04 35.57 -9.60
N GLU A 428 -14.40 36.79 -10.03
CA GLU A 428 -14.68 37.92 -9.12
C GLU A 428 -15.72 37.57 -8.06
N LYS A 429 -16.75 36.80 -8.39
CA LYS A 429 -17.75 36.31 -7.43
C LYS A 429 -17.16 35.31 -6.44
N LEU A 430 -16.27 34.41 -6.86
CA LEU A 430 -15.57 33.48 -5.96
C LEU A 430 -14.64 34.22 -4.99
N TYR A 431 -13.90 35.23 -5.47
CA TYR A 431 -13.01 36.07 -4.66
C TYR A 431 -13.72 36.91 -3.59
N LYS A 432 -15.05 37.11 -3.67
CA LYS A 432 -15.82 37.80 -2.61
C LYS A 432 -15.88 37.04 -1.29
N LYS A 433 -15.70 35.71 -1.30
CA LYS A 433 -15.65 34.90 -0.07
C LYS A 433 -14.20 34.84 0.43
N PRO A 434 -13.87 35.36 1.64
CA PRO A 434 -12.49 35.42 2.12
C PRO A 434 -11.83 34.03 2.25
N GLU A 435 -12.59 33.02 2.73
CA GLU A 435 -12.13 31.62 2.83
C GLU A 435 -11.72 31.04 1.47
N LEU A 436 -12.50 31.30 0.41
CA LEU A 436 -12.19 30.81 -0.93
C LEU A 436 -11.04 31.58 -1.55
N ARG A 437 -10.95 32.88 -1.28
CA ARG A 437 -9.84 33.72 -1.73
C ARG A 437 -8.50 33.20 -1.21
N GLU A 438 -8.41 32.85 0.07
CA GLU A 438 -7.21 32.25 0.66
C GLU A 438 -6.85 30.92 -0.03
N ILE A 439 -7.81 30.01 -0.20
CA ILE A 439 -7.58 28.74 -0.91
C ILE A 439 -7.10 28.98 -2.36
N ILE A 440 -7.68 29.95 -3.07
CA ILE A 440 -7.31 30.27 -4.45
C ILE A 440 -5.91 30.87 -4.52
N GLU A 441 -5.60 31.89 -3.70
CA GLU A 441 -4.29 32.55 -3.65
C GLU A 441 -3.17 31.56 -3.23
N THR A 442 -3.48 30.60 -2.36
CA THR A 442 -2.51 29.59 -1.90
C THR A 442 -2.32 28.44 -2.90
N HIS A 443 -3.40 27.83 -3.41
CA HIS A 443 -3.32 26.58 -4.19
C HIS A 443 -3.39 26.73 -5.70
N VAL A 444 -4.12 27.72 -6.23
CA VAL A 444 -4.35 27.82 -7.68
C VAL A 444 -3.13 28.42 -8.36
N GLN A 445 -2.47 27.62 -9.20
CA GLN A 445 -1.24 28.02 -9.89
C GLN A 445 -1.51 28.66 -11.26
N GLU A 446 -2.59 28.29 -11.95
CA GLU A 446 -3.02 28.89 -13.22
C GLU A 446 -4.50 28.62 -13.51
N MET A 447 -5.09 29.41 -14.41
CA MET A 447 -6.49 29.33 -14.80
C MET A 447 -6.62 29.39 -16.33
N PHE A 448 -7.37 28.46 -16.92
CA PHE A 448 -7.54 28.36 -18.38
C PHE A 448 -9.02 28.40 -18.78
N PRO A 449 -9.47 29.43 -19.53
CA PRO A 449 -10.75 29.40 -20.22
C PRO A 449 -10.63 28.58 -21.51
N ILE A 450 -11.45 27.55 -21.67
CA ILE A 450 -11.55 26.72 -22.88
C ILE A 450 -12.98 26.80 -23.42
N ALA A 451 -13.11 27.16 -24.71
CA ALA A 451 -14.40 27.33 -25.35
C ALA A 451 -15.16 26.01 -25.46
N ASP A 452 -14.64 25.10 -26.27
CA ASP A 452 -15.15 23.73 -26.41
C ASP A 452 -14.03 22.73 -26.03
N LEU A 453 -14.37 21.78 -25.16
CA LEU A 453 -13.47 20.69 -24.77
C LEU A 453 -13.43 19.55 -25.80
N ASN A 454 -14.31 19.58 -26.80
CA ASN A 454 -14.43 18.55 -27.83
C ASN A 454 -13.58 18.83 -29.08
N ASP A 455 -13.42 20.10 -29.48
CA ASP A 455 -12.61 20.50 -30.64
C ASP A 455 -11.09 20.49 -30.38
N SER A 456 -10.43 19.41 -30.82
CA SER A 456 -8.97 19.25 -30.76
C SER A 456 -8.19 20.24 -31.62
N THR A 457 -8.80 20.75 -32.70
CA THR A 457 -8.09 21.49 -33.76
C THR A 457 -7.92 22.96 -33.42
N LYS A 458 -8.87 23.57 -32.70
CA LYS A 458 -8.86 25.00 -32.35
C LYS A 458 -8.14 25.34 -31.05
N HIS A 459 -7.77 24.35 -30.23
CA HIS A 459 -7.29 24.55 -28.86
C HIS A 459 -5.96 23.85 -28.52
N ALA A 460 -5.25 23.29 -29.51
CA ALA A 460 -3.99 22.58 -29.29
C ALA A 460 -2.90 23.43 -28.59
N ASP A 461 -2.91 24.75 -28.79
CA ASP A 461 -2.03 25.71 -28.09
C ASP A 461 -2.37 25.82 -26.59
N VAL A 462 -3.64 25.71 -26.22
CA VAL A 462 -4.11 25.78 -24.83
C VAL A 462 -3.70 24.51 -24.10
N TYR A 463 -3.96 23.33 -24.69
CA TYR A 463 -3.52 22.05 -24.13
C TYR A 463 -2.00 21.95 -24.00
N GLN A 464 -1.25 22.55 -24.93
CA GLN A 464 0.21 22.63 -24.82
C GLN A 464 0.65 23.52 -23.64
N ARG A 465 0.00 24.68 -23.43
CA ARG A 465 0.27 25.55 -22.27
C ARG A 465 -0.08 24.87 -20.94
N VAL A 466 -1.23 24.20 -20.86
CA VAL A 466 -1.63 23.38 -19.70
C VAL A 466 -0.54 22.34 -19.38
N TRP A 467 -0.04 21.62 -20.39
CA TRP A 467 1.04 20.65 -20.20
C TRP A 467 2.37 21.27 -19.74
N THR A 468 2.76 22.41 -20.31
CA THR A 468 3.95 23.17 -19.84
C THR A 468 3.77 23.53 -18.36
N LYS A 469 2.59 24.00 -17.95
CA LYS A 469 2.32 24.35 -16.56
C LYS A 469 2.32 23.15 -15.63
N ILE A 470 1.76 22.02 -16.05
CA ILE A 470 1.80 20.76 -15.28
C ILE A 470 3.24 20.32 -14.99
N ILE A 471 4.16 20.49 -15.95
CA ILE A 471 5.59 20.18 -15.76
C ILE A 471 6.27 21.22 -14.84
N GLU A 472 5.91 22.51 -14.95
CA GLU A 472 6.42 23.58 -14.08
C GLU A 472 6.02 23.40 -12.60
N ILE A 473 4.80 22.91 -12.33
CA ILE A 473 4.28 22.71 -10.95
C ILE A 473 4.61 21.34 -10.36
N ALA A 474 5.02 20.35 -11.17
CA ALA A 474 5.35 19.01 -10.70
C ALA A 474 6.45 18.96 -9.61
N PRO A 475 7.48 19.84 -9.60
CA PRO A 475 8.43 19.94 -8.49
C PRO A 475 7.82 20.32 -7.12
N LEU A 476 6.58 20.80 -7.06
CA LEU A 476 5.87 21.05 -5.79
C LEU A 476 5.40 19.74 -5.12
N GLN A 477 5.35 18.62 -5.85
CA GLN A 477 4.94 17.33 -5.31
C GLN A 477 6.03 16.79 -4.36
N SER A 478 5.67 16.38 -3.14
CA SER A 478 6.68 16.08 -2.10
C SER A 478 7.58 14.87 -2.40
N GLN A 479 7.22 14.01 -3.35
CA GLN A 479 8.02 12.87 -3.82
C GLN A 479 9.02 13.22 -4.93
N TRP A 480 8.97 14.44 -5.48
CA TRP A 480 9.79 14.83 -6.61
C TRP A 480 11.28 14.71 -6.28
N MET A 481 12.04 13.98 -7.11
CA MET A 481 13.48 13.76 -6.93
C MET A 481 13.88 13.16 -5.57
N LYS A 482 12.98 12.53 -4.80
CA LYS A 482 13.38 11.81 -3.58
C LYS A 482 14.15 10.53 -3.94
N PRO A 483 15.36 10.29 -3.38
CA PRO A 483 16.14 9.11 -3.72
C PRO A 483 15.41 7.81 -3.38
N VAL A 484 15.45 6.84 -4.29
CA VAL A 484 14.96 5.47 -4.08
C VAL A 484 16.07 4.46 -4.44
N PRO A 485 16.30 3.41 -3.63
CA PRO A 485 17.30 2.39 -3.96
C PRO A 485 17.05 1.72 -5.31
N ALA A 486 18.08 1.52 -6.13
CA ALA A 486 17.98 0.84 -7.43
C ALA A 486 17.40 -0.59 -7.32
N ARG A 487 17.56 -1.23 -6.15
CA ARG A 487 16.93 -2.53 -5.81
C ARG A 487 15.40 -2.48 -5.85
N TRP A 488 14.79 -1.37 -5.41
CA TRP A 488 13.34 -1.15 -5.48
C TRP A 488 12.88 -1.02 -6.93
N VAL A 489 13.66 -0.35 -7.78
CA VAL A 489 13.41 -0.19 -9.22
C VAL A 489 13.43 -1.56 -9.93
N ALA A 490 14.36 -2.45 -9.54
CA ALA A 490 14.44 -3.80 -10.08
C ALA A 490 13.23 -4.68 -9.69
N LEU A 491 12.68 -4.52 -8.48
CA LEU A 491 11.45 -5.20 -8.09
C LEU A 491 10.21 -4.58 -8.76
N GLU A 492 10.12 -3.26 -8.82
CA GLU A 492 9.07 -2.49 -9.52
C GLU A 492 8.96 -2.91 -11.00
N TYR A 493 10.09 -3.09 -11.67
CA TYR A 493 10.15 -3.61 -13.05
C TYR A 493 9.52 -5.00 -13.21
N GLU A 494 9.73 -5.93 -12.27
CA GLU A 494 9.07 -7.24 -12.31
C GLU A 494 7.56 -7.15 -12.02
N LEU A 495 7.11 -6.20 -11.21
CA LEU A 495 5.68 -5.95 -10.99
C LEU A 495 5.01 -5.43 -12.27
N VAL A 496 5.64 -4.52 -13.01
CA VAL A 496 5.18 -4.05 -14.33
C VAL A 496 5.11 -5.22 -15.33
N ARG A 497 6.13 -6.08 -15.39
CA ARG A 497 6.09 -7.28 -16.24
C ARG A 497 4.92 -8.22 -15.91
N LEU A 498 4.56 -8.33 -14.64
CA LEU A 498 3.42 -9.15 -14.20
C LEU A 498 2.07 -8.47 -14.50
N LYS A 499 1.94 -7.16 -14.31
CA LYS A 499 0.79 -6.35 -14.75
C LYS A 499 0.47 -6.61 -16.23
N ASN A 500 1.49 -6.56 -17.10
CA ASN A 500 1.35 -6.77 -18.54
C ASN A 500 1.04 -8.22 -18.92
N SER A 501 1.39 -9.19 -18.06
CA SER A 501 0.96 -10.59 -18.23
C SER A 501 -0.53 -10.84 -17.90
N GLY A 502 -1.31 -9.78 -17.66
CA GLY A 502 -2.72 -9.83 -17.27
C GLY A 502 -2.97 -10.12 -15.79
N MET A 503 -1.95 -9.99 -14.92
CA MET A 503 -2.12 -10.25 -13.49
C MET A 503 -2.67 -9.01 -12.77
N ALA A 504 -3.94 -9.05 -12.34
CA ALA A 504 -4.57 -7.94 -11.62
C ALA A 504 -4.11 -7.81 -10.15
N MET A 505 -3.76 -8.91 -9.47
CA MET A 505 -3.49 -8.92 -8.02
C MET A 505 -2.37 -9.90 -7.62
N LEU A 506 -1.51 -9.45 -6.70
CA LEU A 506 -0.36 -10.18 -6.15
C LEU A 506 -0.42 -10.28 -4.62
N THR A 507 -0.27 -11.51 -4.08
CA THR A 507 -0.24 -11.76 -2.62
C THR A 507 1.18 -11.68 -2.07
N TYR A 508 1.35 -11.35 -0.78
CA TYR A 508 2.68 -11.29 -0.13
C TYR A 508 3.54 -12.54 -0.35
N ALA A 509 2.95 -13.74 -0.26
CA ALA A 509 3.68 -14.99 -0.46
C ALA A 509 4.26 -15.12 -1.89
N LYS A 510 3.54 -14.61 -2.92
CA LYS A 510 4.06 -14.54 -4.29
C LYS A 510 5.11 -13.45 -4.44
N LEU A 511 4.93 -12.28 -3.82
CA LEU A 511 5.92 -11.20 -3.79
C LEU A 511 7.26 -11.67 -3.20
N LEU A 512 7.23 -12.34 -2.05
CA LEU A 512 8.43 -12.97 -1.45
C LEU A 512 9.05 -14.04 -2.37
N GLY A 513 8.23 -14.80 -3.09
CA GLY A 513 8.69 -15.76 -4.10
C GLY A 513 9.39 -15.11 -5.29
N ILE A 514 8.92 -13.95 -5.74
CA ILE A 514 9.55 -13.14 -6.79
C ILE A 514 10.85 -12.51 -6.28
N ASN A 515 10.83 -11.90 -5.10
CA ASN A 515 12.01 -11.31 -4.47
C ASN A 515 13.14 -12.35 -4.30
N LYS A 516 12.81 -13.56 -3.80
CA LYS A 516 13.76 -14.68 -3.69
C LYS A 516 14.34 -15.17 -5.02
N LYS A 517 13.70 -14.87 -6.15
CA LYS A 517 14.19 -15.17 -7.51
C LYS A 517 15.07 -14.06 -8.09
N LEU A 518 15.00 -12.81 -7.59
CA LEU A 518 15.76 -11.67 -8.11
C LEU A 518 17.28 -11.88 -8.04
N ALA A 519 18.01 -11.18 -8.90
CA ALA A 519 19.47 -11.15 -8.86
C ALA A 519 20.02 -10.39 -7.63
N VAL A 520 19.29 -9.37 -7.16
CA VAL A 520 19.54 -8.63 -5.92
C VAL A 520 18.24 -8.65 -5.10
N PRO A 521 18.05 -9.62 -4.19
CA PRO A 521 16.87 -9.67 -3.34
C PRO A 521 16.92 -8.57 -2.27
N LEU A 522 15.75 -8.03 -1.92
CA LEU A 522 15.53 -7.15 -0.78
C LEU A 522 15.45 -7.95 0.54
N VAL A 523 15.82 -7.33 1.66
CA VAL A 523 15.59 -7.86 3.01
C VAL A 523 14.09 -7.77 3.33
N GLU A 524 13.55 -8.63 4.20
CA GLU A 524 12.10 -8.66 4.46
C GLU A 524 11.55 -7.34 5.05
N ASP A 525 12.38 -6.59 5.78
CA ASP A 525 12.04 -5.26 6.29
C ASP A 525 12.00 -4.20 5.17
N ASP A 526 13.02 -4.16 4.28
CA ASP A 526 13.04 -3.29 3.09
C ASP A 526 11.80 -3.49 2.19
N ILE A 527 11.23 -4.70 2.17
CA ILE A 527 10.01 -5.00 1.39
C ILE A 527 8.80 -4.26 1.98
N ARG A 528 8.71 -4.11 3.31
CA ARG A 528 7.63 -3.32 3.94
C ARG A 528 7.76 -1.85 3.58
N GLU A 529 8.97 -1.30 3.64
CA GLU A 529 9.24 0.09 3.24
C GLU A 529 8.93 0.30 1.75
N PHE A 530 9.32 -0.64 0.89
CA PHE A 530 8.98 -0.65 -0.53
C PHE A 530 7.45 -0.66 -0.76
N LEU A 531 6.68 -1.42 0.02
CA LEU A 531 5.20 -1.43 -0.08
C LEU A 531 4.58 -0.09 0.37
N TRP A 532 5.10 0.52 1.43
CA TRP A 532 4.70 1.88 1.85
C TRP A 532 5.05 2.93 0.79
N LYS A 533 6.24 2.82 0.17
CA LYS A 533 6.66 3.60 -0.99
C LYS A 533 5.68 3.43 -2.13
N LEU A 534 5.34 2.20 -2.53
CA LEU A 534 4.39 1.94 -3.63
C LEU A 534 3.00 2.54 -3.38
N LYS A 535 2.46 2.44 -2.15
CA LYS A 535 1.19 3.07 -1.78
C LYS A 535 1.17 4.58 -2.10
N PHE A 536 2.31 5.26 -1.98
CA PHE A 536 2.45 6.71 -2.18
C PHE A 536 2.49 7.15 -3.65
N PHE A 537 2.92 6.28 -4.58
CA PHE A 537 3.05 6.64 -6.02
C PHE A 537 1.77 6.45 -6.85
N GLY A 538 0.76 5.74 -6.33
CA GLY A 538 -0.53 5.53 -7.02
C GLY A 538 -0.51 4.56 -8.22
N SER A 539 0.67 4.22 -8.77
CA SER A 539 0.78 3.22 -9.86
C SER A 539 0.27 1.82 -9.46
N PHE A 540 0.41 1.47 -8.17
CA PHE A 540 -0.07 0.21 -7.59
C PHE A 540 -0.76 0.49 -6.25
N LEU A 541 -1.82 -0.25 -5.93
CA LEU A 541 -2.56 -0.09 -4.68
C LEU A 541 -2.16 -1.19 -3.71
N CYS A 542 -1.69 -0.83 -2.52
CA CYS A 542 -1.28 -1.77 -1.48
C CYS A 542 -2.26 -1.75 -0.31
N PHE A 543 -2.75 -2.93 0.07
CA PHE A 543 -3.73 -3.12 1.14
C PHE A 543 -3.15 -3.95 2.28
N ASP A 544 -3.71 -3.75 3.48
CA ASP A 544 -3.40 -4.50 4.69
C ASP A 544 -1.92 -4.48 5.10
N LEU A 545 -1.28 -3.29 4.98
CA LEU A 545 0.15 -3.06 5.26
C LEU A 545 0.55 -3.30 6.73
N HIS A 546 -0.42 -3.28 7.65
CA HIS A 546 -0.17 -3.48 9.09
C HIS A 546 -0.17 -4.97 9.47
N SER A 547 -0.80 -5.86 8.68
CA SER A 547 -0.80 -7.30 8.97
C SER A 547 0.45 -8.01 8.45
N LYS A 548 0.55 -9.30 8.77
CA LYS A 548 1.56 -10.22 8.23
C LYS A 548 1.26 -10.70 6.80
N ARG A 549 0.20 -10.20 6.14
CA ARG A 549 -0.32 -10.70 4.84
C ARG A 549 -0.77 -9.60 3.84
N PRO A 550 -0.01 -8.52 3.63
CA PRO A 550 -0.38 -7.47 2.69
C PRO A 550 -0.56 -8.00 1.26
N PHE A 551 -1.31 -7.28 0.43
CA PHE A 551 -1.46 -7.61 -0.99
C PHE A 551 -1.44 -6.36 -1.87
N ILE A 552 -0.98 -6.55 -3.09
CA ILE A 552 -0.83 -5.50 -4.10
C ILE A 552 -1.86 -5.75 -5.20
N ILE A 553 -2.58 -4.69 -5.59
CA ILE A 553 -3.38 -4.66 -6.81
C ILE A 553 -2.53 -3.96 -7.87
N LEU A 554 -2.17 -4.73 -8.90
CA LEU A 554 -1.27 -4.32 -9.98
C LEU A 554 -1.99 -3.47 -11.04
N GLN A 555 -3.32 -3.55 -11.08
CA GLN A 555 -4.18 -2.81 -12.01
C GLN A 555 -5.25 -2.04 -11.21
N PRO A 556 -5.08 -0.74 -10.91
CA PRO A 556 -6.06 0.05 -10.18
C PRO A 556 -7.47 0.03 -10.80
N GLN A 557 -7.56 0.00 -12.14
CA GLN A 557 -8.84 -0.08 -12.84
C GLN A 557 -9.63 -1.36 -12.50
N TRP A 558 -8.96 -2.49 -12.23
CA TRP A 558 -9.63 -3.75 -11.90
C TRP A 558 -10.42 -3.65 -10.59
N ILE A 559 -9.83 -3.06 -9.54
CA ILE A 559 -10.55 -2.86 -8.28
C ILE A 559 -11.61 -1.75 -8.40
N ILE A 560 -11.36 -0.70 -9.20
CA ILE A 560 -12.37 0.33 -9.46
C ILE A 560 -13.58 -0.25 -10.19
N ASN A 561 -13.39 -1.16 -11.15
CA ASN A 561 -14.50 -1.88 -11.79
C ASN A 561 -15.27 -2.77 -10.80
N ALA A 562 -14.59 -3.37 -9.82
CA ALA A 562 -15.27 -4.05 -8.71
C ALA A 562 -16.09 -3.07 -7.84
N PHE A 563 -15.63 -1.82 -7.66
CA PHE A 563 -16.39 -0.77 -6.97
C PHE A 563 -17.61 -0.31 -7.78
N LYS A 564 -17.44 -0.04 -9.09
CA LYS A 564 -18.52 0.32 -10.04
C LYS A 564 -19.71 -0.66 -9.93
N SER A 565 -19.42 -1.96 -9.82
CA SER A 565 -20.47 -2.97 -9.71
C SER A 565 -21.33 -2.94 -8.41
N ILE A 566 -20.91 -2.18 -7.39
CA ILE A 566 -21.57 -2.08 -6.07
C ILE A 566 -22.05 -0.67 -5.75
N ILE A 567 -21.25 0.35 -6.07
CA ILE A 567 -21.52 1.77 -5.80
C ILE A 567 -21.59 2.48 -7.15
N THR A 568 -22.78 2.50 -7.74
CA THR A 568 -23.05 3.17 -9.01
C THR A 568 -24.43 3.84 -9.05
N ASP A 569 -24.59 4.81 -9.95
CA ASP A 569 -25.88 5.42 -10.23
C ASP A 569 -26.73 4.49 -11.12
N PRO A 570 -28.06 4.38 -10.89
CA PRO A 570 -28.96 3.53 -11.67
C PRO A 570 -28.87 3.64 -13.20
N ARG A 571 -28.43 4.78 -13.74
CA ARG A 571 -28.29 4.99 -15.19
C ARG A 571 -27.20 4.14 -15.84
N PHE A 572 -26.21 3.69 -15.08
CA PHE A 572 -25.17 2.77 -15.58
C PHE A 572 -25.54 1.30 -15.40
N ILE A 573 -26.70 1.02 -14.80
CA ILE A 573 -27.18 -0.32 -14.50
C ILE A 573 -28.02 -0.86 -15.66
N THR A 574 -27.34 -1.14 -16.78
CA THR A 574 -27.91 -1.96 -17.84
C THR A 574 -27.91 -3.45 -17.42
N GLU A 575 -28.82 -4.22 -18.01
CA GLU A 575 -28.84 -5.70 -17.92
C GLU A 575 -29.11 -6.34 -16.53
N LEU A 576 -29.85 -5.69 -15.62
CA LEU A 576 -30.43 -6.41 -14.48
C LEU A 576 -31.75 -7.11 -14.82
N THR A 577 -31.89 -8.35 -14.39
CA THR A 577 -33.16 -9.09 -14.38
C THR A 577 -34.18 -8.41 -13.44
N ILE A 578 -35.48 -8.69 -13.63
CA ILE A 578 -36.55 -8.10 -12.79
C ILE A 578 -36.32 -8.36 -11.29
N LYS A 579 -35.90 -9.58 -10.93
CA LYS A 579 -35.57 -9.95 -9.55
C LYS A 579 -34.41 -9.10 -9.00
N GLN A 580 -33.33 -8.95 -9.77
CA GLN A 580 -32.18 -8.15 -9.36
C GLN A 580 -32.49 -6.65 -9.28
N LYS A 581 -33.42 -6.13 -10.09
CA LYS A 581 -33.92 -4.76 -9.95
C LYS A 581 -34.66 -4.55 -8.62
N LEU A 582 -35.46 -5.52 -8.19
CA LEU A 582 -36.13 -5.48 -6.88
C LEU A 582 -35.10 -5.56 -5.73
N GLU A 583 -34.11 -6.45 -5.83
CA GLU A 583 -32.99 -6.52 -4.87
C GLU A 583 -32.18 -5.20 -4.82
N TRP A 584 -31.95 -4.56 -5.97
CA TRP A 584 -31.30 -3.25 -6.06
C TRP A 584 -32.11 -2.13 -5.40
N THR A 585 -33.42 -2.03 -5.67
CA THR A 585 -34.29 -1.03 -5.03
C THR A 585 -34.42 -1.24 -3.51
N ALA A 586 -34.31 -2.49 -3.03
CA ALA A 586 -34.23 -2.77 -1.59
C ALA A 586 -32.88 -2.33 -0.99
N TYR A 587 -31.78 -2.55 -1.72
CA TYR A 587 -30.44 -2.08 -1.36
C TYR A 587 -30.36 -0.55 -1.29
N GLU A 588 -30.86 0.18 -2.29
CA GLU A 588 -30.88 1.66 -2.29
C GLU A 588 -31.66 2.25 -1.12
N LYS A 589 -32.72 1.57 -0.68
CA LYS A 589 -33.54 2.03 0.45
C LYS A 589 -32.90 1.75 1.82
N SER A 590 -32.06 0.72 1.93
CA SER A 590 -31.56 0.22 3.22
C SER A 590 -30.06 0.38 3.43
N GLY A 591 -29.28 0.55 2.36
CA GLY A 591 -27.82 0.41 2.36
C GLY A 591 -27.33 -1.01 2.69
N VAL A 592 -28.22 -2.00 2.82
CA VAL A 592 -27.89 -3.38 3.17
C VAL A 592 -27.67 -4.22 1.92
N LEU A 593 -26.50 -4.85 1.84
CA LEU A 593 -26.00 -5.53 0.65
C LEU A 593 -25.70 -7.01 0.93
N PRO A 594 -26.60 -7.95 0.57
CA PRO A 594 -26.39 -9.39 0.77
C PRO A 594 -25.17 -9.93 0.00
N VAL A 595 -24.40 -10.83 0.64
CA VAL A 595 -23.25 -11.50 0.01
C VAL A 595 -23.66 -12.28 -1.25
N THR A 596 -24.86 -12.85 -1.25
CA THR A 596 -25.45 -13.51 -2.41
C THR A 596 -25.65 -12.54 -3.58
N PHE A 597 -26.11 -11.32 -3.33
CA PHE A 597 -26.31 -10.30 -4.36
C PHE A 597 -24.97 -9.76 -4.88
N ILE A 598 -23.96 -9.54 -4.02
CA ILE A 598 -22.59 -9.19 -4.47
C ILE A 598 -22.05 -10.27 -5.44
N ARG A 599 -22.22 -11.55 -5.11
CA ARG A 599 -21.76 -12.65 -5.98
C ARG A 599 -22.51 -12.70 -7.32
N GLN A 600 -23.77 -12.28 -7.37
CA GLN A 600 -24.48 -12.10 -8.64
C GLN A 600 -23.93 -10.90 -9.43
N LEU A 601 -23.76 -9.74 -8.79
CA LEU A 601 -23.26 -8.51 -9.43
C LEU A 601 -21.86 -8.70 -10.03
N TRP A 602 -20.95 -9.31 -9.26
CA TRP A 602 -19.60 -9.69 -9.71
C TRP A 602 -19.59 -10.87 -10.70
N GLY A 603 -20.58 -11.76 -10.65
CA GLY A 603 -20.72 -12.90 -11.56
C GLY A 603 -21.08 -12.51 -12.99
N ARG A 604 -21.64 -11.31 -13.21
CA ARG A 604 -21.87 -10.76 -14.56
C ARG A 604 -20.57 -10.45 -15.33
N HIS A 605 -19.47 -10.29 -14.60
CA HIS A 605 -18.19 -9.82 -15.12
C HIS A 605 -17.13 -10.95 -15.08
N GLU A 606 -17.36 -12.01 -15.84
CA GLU A 606 -16.44 -13.16 -15.91
C GLU A 606 -15.04 -12.76 -16.42
N GLU A 607 -14.95 -11.72 -17.25
CA GLU A 607 -13.70 -11.15 -17.79
C GLU A 607 -12.74 -10.72 -16.68
N PHE A 608 -13.25 -10.17 -15.56
CA PHE A 608 -12.43 -9.70 -14.45
C PHE A 608 -12.24 -10.75 -13.34
N ARG A 609 -12.95 -11.89 -13.40
CA ARG A 609 -12.84 -13.03 -12.47
C ARG A 609 -12.91 -12.65 -10.98
N PHE A 610 -13.70 -11.63 -10.64
CA PHE A 610 -13.82 -11.10 -9.27
C PHE A 610 -14.11 -12.19 -8.23
N LEU A 611 -14.96 -13.17 -8.58
CA LEU A 611 -15.34 -14.27 -7.69
C LEU A 611 -14.14 -15.13 -7.22
N GLU A 612 -13.10 -15.33 -8.04
CA GLU A 612 -11.90 -16.05 -7.61
C GLU A 612 -11.07 -15.29 -6.55
N LYS A 613 -11.28 -13.98 -6.43
CA LYS A 613 -10.51 -13.06 -5.58
C LYS A 613 -11.39 -12.35 -4.54
N ALA A 614 -12.67 -12.71 -4.45
CA ALA A 614 -13.70 -12.08 -3.62
C ALA A 614 -13.23 -11.81 -2.18
N LYS A 615 -12.54 -12.76 -1.54
CA LYS A 615 -11.98 -12.58 -0.19
C LYS A 615 -11.08 -11.35 -0.05
N TYR A 616 -10.22 -11.08 -1.03
CA TYR A 616 -9.32 -9.94 -1.02
C TYR A 616 -10.05 -8.64 -1.39
N LEU A 617 -11.06 -8.70 -2.26
CA LEU A 617 -11.93 -7.57 -2.57
C LEU A 617 -12.73 -7.11 -1.34
N TYR A 618 -13.29 -8.03 -0.55
CA TYR A 618 -13.94 -7.69 0.71
C TYR A 618 -12.99 -6.98 1.67
N ILE A 619 -11.79 -7.53 1.90
CA ILE A 619 -10.76 -6.90 2.77
C ILE A 619 -10.39 -5.50 2.27
N ALA A 620 -10.21 -5.31 0.95
CA ALA A 620 -9.91 -4.00 0.38
C ALA A 620 -11.06 -2.99 0.59
N LEU A 621 -12.30 -3.40 0.31
CA LEU A 621 -13.50 -2.58 0.48
C LEU A 621 -13.77 -2.18 1.94
N GLU A 622 -13.55 -3.11 2.89
CA GLU A 622 -13.63 -2.84 4.33
C GLU A 622 -12.48 -1.95 4.81
N THR A 623 -11.25 -2.16 4.33
CA THR A 623 -10.10 -1.31 4.66
C THR A 623 -10.30 0.15 4.22
N LEU A 624 -10.98 0.36 3.09
CA LEU A 624 -11.33 1.69 2.60
C LEU A 624 -12.58 2.29 3.27
N GLY A 625 -13.30 1.53 4.10
CA GLY A 625 -14.57 1.94 4.71
C GLY A 625 -15.72 2.14 3.71
N LEU A 626 -15.64 1.50 2.54
CA LEU A 626 -16.70 1.50 1.52
C LEU A 626 -17.77 0.43 1.82
N LEU A 627 -17.36 -0.69 2.41
CA LEU A 627 -18.25 -1.70 2.99
C LEU A 627 -17.94 -1.82 4.50
N SER A 628 -18.94 -2.20 5.29
CA SER A 628 -18.74 -2.66 6.66
C SER A 628 -19.54 -3.93 6.93
N LYS A 629 -18.88 -4.96 7.47
CA LYS A 629 -19.58 -6.14 8.00
C LYS A 629 -19.98 -5.88 9.45
N PRO A 630 -21.29 -5.92 9.80
CA PRO A 630 -21.74 -5.79 11.18
C PRO A 630 -21.11 -6.81 12.12
N LEU A 631 -20.89 -6.40 13.37
CA LEU A 631 -20.48 -7.31 14.43
C LEU A 631 -21.57 -8.36 14.72
N SER A 632 -21.16 -9.62 14.83
CA SER A 632 -21.99 -10.74 15.32
C SER A 632 -21.10 -11.74 16.04
N VAL A 633 -21.58 -12.23 17.18
CA VAL A 633 -20.86 -13.16 18.07
C VAL A 633 -21.15 -14.60 17.65
N ASP A 634 -22.42 -14.93 17.44
CA ASP A 634 -22.91 -16.32 17.35
C ASP A 634 -23.24 -16.80 15.93
N ALA A 635 -23.51 -15.88 14.98
CA ALA A 635 -23.95 -16.23 13.63
C ALA A 635 -23.12 -15.54 12.52
N GLU A 636 -22.88 -16.25 11.40
CA GLU A 636 -22.25 -15.63 10.23
C GLU A 636 -23.20 -14.64 9.54
N VAL A 637 -22.96 -13.35 9.76
CA VAL A 637 -23.64 -12.28 9.02
C VAL A 637 -23.27 -12.41 7.53
N ASN A 638 -24.28 -12.63 6.69
CA ASN A 638 -24.13 -12.84 5.25
C ASN A 638 -24.55 -11.61 4.42
N TYR A 639 -24.38 -10.42 4.99
CA TYR A 639 -24.57 -9.13 4.33
C TYR A 639 -23.51 -8.11 4.79
N PHE A 640 -23.36 -7.04 4.02
CA PHE A 640 -22.58 -5.84 4.36
C PHE A 640 -23.50 -4.63 4.43
N ILE A 641 -23.05 -3.55 5.08
CA ILE A 641 -23.68 -2.23 5.05
C ILE A 641 -22.78 -1.30 4.23
N VAL A 642 -23.40 -0.43 3.41
CA VAL A 642 -22.72 0.51 2.51
C VAL A 642 -23.01 1.95 2.95
N PRO A 643 -22.13 2.58 3.73
CA PRO A 643 -22.43 3.82 4.45
C PRO A 643 -22.85 5.00 3.56
N SER A 644 -22.29 5.09 2.35
CA SER A 644 -22.59 6.19 1.41
C SER A 644 -23.93 6.07 0.69
N ILE A 645 -24.62 4.92 0.79
CA ILE A 645 -25.95 4.66 0.20
C ILE A 645 -27.05 4.66 1.28
N LEU A 646 -26.70 4.71 2.57
CA LEU A 646 -27.65 4.91 3.66
C LEU A 646 -28.46 6.20 3.46
N GLN A 647 -29.72 6.17 3.91
CA GLN A 647 -30.56 7.37 3.96
C GLN A 647 -29.95 8.43 4.89
N ASN A 648 -30.21 9.70 4.61
CA ASN A 648 -29.74 10.80 5.46
C ASN A 648 -30.26 10.66 6.90
N ALA A 649 -29.45 11.10 7.86
CA ALA A 649 -29.81 11.07 9.28
C ALA A 649 -31.13 11.81 9.58
N ASP A 650 -32.02 11.14 10.31
CA ASP A 650 -33.10 11.78 11.08
C ASP A 650 -32.90 11.49 12.57
N PRO A 651 -32.24 12.42 13.30
CA PRO A 651 -31.99 12.28 14.73
C PRO A 651 -33.26 12.16 15.60
N LYS A 652 -34.46 12.39 15.07
CA LYS A 652 -35.73 12.25 15.80
C LYS A 652 -36.15 10.80 16.04
N ILE A 653 -35.60 9.85 15.27
CA ILE A 653 -35.95 8.41 15.36
C ILE A 653 -35.69 7.85 16.76
N ILE A 654 -34.67 8.35 17.46
CA ILE A 654 -34.29 7.90 18.82
C ILE A 654 -34.93 8.74 19.94
N CYS A 655 -35.62 9.85 19.63
CA CYS A 655 -36.30 10.66 20.65
C CYS A 655 -37.26 9.86 21.54
N PRO A 656 -38.11 8.94 21.03
CA PRO A 656 -38.98 8.13 21.89
C PRO A 656 -38.25 7.30 22.94
N VAL A 657 -37.03 6.83 22.64
CA VAL A 657 -36.17 6.08 23.59
C VAL A 657 -35.48 7.03 24.57
N LEU A 658 -35.11 8.23 24.12
CA LEU A 658 -34.42 9.21 24.95
C LEU A 658 -35.37 10.00 25.86
N ASP A 659 -36.62 10.21 25.48
CA ASP A 659 -37.59 11.00 26.23
C ASP A 659 -38.32 10.17 27.30
N ASP A 660 -38.01 8.88 27.39
CA ASP A 660 -38.34 7.98 28.50
C ASP A 660 -37.70 8.49 29.82
N PRO A 661 -38.49 8.68 30.91
CA PRO A 661 -37.97 9.16 32.19
C PRO A 661 -36.89 8.26 32.81
N ASP A 662 -36.90 6.95 32.51
CA ASP A 662 -35.91 6.00 33.03
C ASP A 662 -34.62 5.98 32.19
N THR A 663 -34.47 6.86 31.19
CA THR A 663 -33.27 6.95 30.35
C THR A 663 -32.27 8.01 30.85
N VAL A 664 -31.13 7.53 31.35
CA VAL A 664 -30.01 8.34 31.82
C VAL A 664 -29.06 8.63 30.66
N LYS A 665 -28.71 9.90 30.46
CA LYS A 665 -27.84 10.36 29.37
C LYS A 665 -26.58 10.99 29.94
N THR A 666 -25.43 10.72 29.34
CA THR A 666 -24.20 11.47 29.64
C THR A 666 -24.26 12.86 29.01
N VAL A 667 -23.44 13.79 29.49
CA VAL A 667 -23.08 14.98 28.71
C VAL A 667 -22.49 14.52 27.37
N THR A 668 -22.90 15.16 26.27
CA THR A 668 -22.49 14.84 24.90
C THR A 668 -21.06 15.30 24.68
N LEU A 669 -20.19 14.37 24.28
CA LEU A 669 -18.87 14.70 23.76
C LEU A 669 -19.02 15.26 22.34
N CYS A 670 -18.38 16.39 22.06
CA CYS A 670 -18.33 16.99 20.73
C CYS A 670 -16.88 17.03 20.25
N LEU A 671 -16.58 16.40 19.12
CA LEU A 671 -15.34 16.58 18.39
C LEU A 671 -15.62 17.57 17.25
N LYS A 672 -14.81 18.62 17.15
CA LYS A 672 -14.90 19.61 16.08
C LYS A 672 -13.53 19.79 15.43
N PHE A 673 -13.48 19.72 14.11
CA PHE A 673 -12.26 20.01 13.36
C PHE A 673 -11.95 21.50 13.37
N ASP A 674 -10.66 21.83 13.32
CA ASP A 674 -10.20 23.23 13.19
C ASP A 674 -10.45 23.77 11.76
N ASN A 675 -10.53 22.87 10.77
CA ASN A 675 -10.93 23.20 9.40
C ASN A 675 -12.47 23.26 9.30
N PRO A 676 -13.07 24.36 8.79
CA PRO A 676 -14.53 24.52 8.70
C PRO A 676 -15.20 23.59 7.67
N PHE A 677 -14.43 22.85 6.87
CA PHE A 677 -14.95 21.87 5.92
C PHE A 677 -14.24 20.52 6.06
N ILE A 678 -15.05 19.47 6.18
CA ILE A 678 -14.61 18.07 6.19
C ILE A 678 -15.46 17.29 5.17
N PRO A 679 -14.86 16.46 4.29
CA PRO A 679 -15.63 15.65 3.35
C PRO A 679 -16.52 14.64 4.09
N GLN A 680 -17.78 14.54 3.69
CA GLN A 680 -18.74 13.57 4.25
C GLN A 680 -18.23 12.12 4.23
N ALA A 681 -17.34 11.79 3.30
CA ALA A 681 -16.64 10.51 3.22
C ALA A 681 -15.87 10.13 4.51
N VAL A 682 -15.32 11.10 5.26
CA VAL A 682 -14.66 10.85 6.55
C VAL A 682 -15.67 10.30 7.56
N TRP A 683 -16.86 10.91 7.63
CA TRP A 683 -17.95 10.48 8.51
C TRP A 683 -18.59 9.16 8.06
N ASP A 684 -18.81 8.98 6.77
CA ASP A 684 -19.31 7.71 6.20
C ASP A 684 -18.37 6.55 6.59
N LYS A 685 -17.04 6.75 6.54
CA LYS A 685 -16.01 5.79 6.98
C LYS A 685 -15.96 5.61 8.49
N MET A 686 -16.21 6.67 9.27
CA MET A 686 -16.30 6.59 10.74
C MET A 686 -17.49 5.73 11.20
N ILE A 687 -18.66 5.93 10.58
CA ILE A 687 -19.84 5.09 10.80
C ILE A 687 -19.56 3.64 10.37
N ALA A 688 -18.91 3.43 9.22
CA ALA A 688 -18.44 2.10 8.78
C ALA A 688 -17.58 1.40 9.85
N ALA A 689 -16.64 2.15 10.43
CA ALA A 689 -15.74 1.63 11.44
C ALA A 689 -16.46 1.28 12.75
N CYS A 690 -17.47 2.05 13.16
CA CYS A 690 -18.25 1.77 14.36
C CYS A 690 -19.15 0.54 14.18
N ILE A 691 -19.84 0.40 13.04
CA ILE A 691 -20.69 -0.76 12.69
C ILE A 691 -19.92 -2.09 12.76
N HIS A 692 -18.63 -2.06 12.43
CA HIS A 692 -17.77 -3.25 12.45
C HIS A 692 -17.38 -3.72 13.88
N ARG A 693 -17.54 -2.84 14.87
CA ARG A 693 -16.89 -2.96 16.20
C ARG A 693 -17.87 -2.98 17.37
N PHE A 694 -19.03 -2.39 17.18
CA PHE A 694 -20.09 -2.29 18.17
C PHE A 694 -21.35 -2.98 17.64
N GLN A 695 -22.12 -3.60 18.53
CA GLN A 695 -23.37 -4.24 18.15
C GLN A 695 -24.43 -3.18 17.83
N ARG A 696 -25.29 -3.45 16.84
CA ARG A 696 -26.42 -2.56 16.54
C ARG A 696 -27.38 -2.55 17.72
N LEU A 697 -27.94 -1.38 18.05
CA LEU A 697 -29.04 -1.31 19.01
C LEU A 697 -30.27 -2.07 18.47
N GLU A 698 -30.86 -2.88 19.33
CA GLU A 698 -32.13 -3.56 19.12
C GLU A 698 -33.05 -3.17 20.28
N GLU A 699 -34.13 -2.45 19.96
CA GLU A 699 -35.17 -2.06 20.90
C GLU A 699 -36.46 -2.76 20.48
N PRO A 700 -37.27 -3.30 21.42
CA PRO A 700 -38.59 -3.81 21.09
C PRO A 700 -39.44 -2.69 20.44
N ASP A 701 -40.34 -3.08 19.55
CA ASP A 701 -41.26 -2.23 18.79
C ASP A 701 -40.64 -1.25 17.76
N LEU A 702 -39.30 -1.11 17.70
CA LEU A 702 -38.61 -0.28 16.71
C LEU A 702 -37.79 -1.12 15.71
N ASP A 703 -38.02 -0.87 14.41
CA ASP A 703 -37.16 -1.41 13.34
C ASP A 703 -35.76 -0.78 13.42
N GLY A 704 -34.85 -1.47 14.09
CA GLY A 704 -33.48 -1.02 14.29
C GLY A 704 -32.67 -0.86 13.00
N SER A 705 -33.18 -1.23 11.81
CA SER A 705 -32.52 -0.86 10.55
C SER A 705 -32.45 0.67 10.37
N LYS A 706 -33.39 1.40 10.98
CA LYS A 706 -33.46 2.86 11.01
C LYS A 706 -32.45 3.50 11.96
N PHE A 707 -31.84 2.74 12.87
CA PHE A 707 -30.78 3.23 13.77
C PHE A 707 -29.39 3.32 13.11
N ILE A 708 -29.26 2.92 11.84
CA ILE A 708 -28.04 3.11 11.06
C ILE A 708 -28.41 3.95 9.82
N GLN A 709 -27.91 5.19 9.79
CA GLN A 709 -28.15 6.18 8.75
C GLN A 709 -26.85 6.89 8.37
N ARG A 710 -26.88 7.63 7.27
CA ARG A 710 -25.71 8.37 6.81
C ARG A 710 -25.38 9.51 7.76
N GLY A 711 -24.25 9.39 8.45
CA GLY A 711 -23.83 10.31 9.50
C GLY A 711 -24.49 10.09 10.86
N PHE A 712 -25.30 9.05 11.06
CA PHE A 712 -25.97 8.78 12.33
C PHE A 712 -26.02 7.29 12.67
N ALA A 713 -25.65 6.91 13.89
CA ALA A 713 -25.73 5.52 14.34
C ALA A 713 -26.04 5.39 15.84
N CYS A 714 -26.96 4.48 16.20
CA CYS A 714 -27.15 4.02 17.57
C CYS A 714 -26.59 2.59 17.74
N LEU A 715 -25.65 2.43 18.68
CA LEU A 715 -24.83 1.22 18.84
C LEU A 715 -24.64 0.89 20.34
N SER A 716 -24.59 -0.39 20.70
CA SER A 716 -24.27 -0.84 22.07
C SER A 716 -22.75 -0.79 22.29
N VAL A 717 -22.33 -0.14 23.38
CA VAL A 717 -20.93 0.05 23.79
C VAL A 717 -20.49 -1.04 24.77
N ASP A 718 -21.37 -1.34 25.73
CA ASP A 718 -21.30 -2.48 26.63
C ASP A 718 -22.72 -2.95 26.99
N CYS A 719 -22.86 -3.81 28.01
CA CYS A 719 -24.15 -4.34 28.48
C CYS A 719 -25.05 -3.32 29.20
N LEU A 720 -24.56 -2.11 29.46
CA LEU A 720 -25.26 -1.03 30.18
C LEU A 720 -25.47 0.18 29.27
N TRP A 721 -24.42 0.57 28.56
CA TRP A 721 -24.37 1.81 27.80
C TRP A 721 -24.52 1.56 26.31
N ASN A 722 -25.47 2.28 25.74
CA ASN A 722 -25.59 2.53 24.32
C ASN A 722 -24.96 3.88 23.99
N MET A 723 -24.55 4.08 22.73
CA MET A 723 -24.10 5.36 22.21
C MET A 723 -24.92 5.79 21.00
N ILE A 724 -25.05 7.10 20.87
CA ILE A 724 -25.54 7.79 19.68
C ILE A 724 -24.35 8.56 19.11
N ILE A 725 -24.03 8.32 17.84
CA ILE A 725 -23.07 9.10 17.06
C ILE A 725 -23.86 9.90 16.04
N ASN A 726 -23.64 11.22 15.99
CA ASN A 726 -24.26 12.14 15.04
C ASN A 726 -23.19 13.05 14.43
N CYS A 727 -22.95 12.94 13.13
CA CYS A 727 -21.91 13.65 12.39
C CYS A 727 -22.54 14.64 11.39
N CYS A 728 -22.15 15.91 11.46
CA CYS A 728 -22.63 16.95 10.55
C CYS A 728 -21.52 17.99 10.29
N LYS A 729 -21.29 18.31 9.02
CA LYS A 729 -20.26 19.28 8.57
C LYS A 729 -18.87 18.94 9.14
N ASP A 730 -18.31 19.83 9.97
CA ASP A 730 -16.98 19.77 10.60
C ASP A 730 -16.98 19.08 11.98
N SER A 731 -18.14 18.58 12.44
CA SER A 731 -18.38 18.22 13.84
C SER A 731 -19.04 16.83 13.99
N MET A 732 -18.66 16.13 15.06
CA MET A 732 -19.24 14.86 15.50
C MET A 732 -19.66 14.95 16.96
N LYS A 733 -20.92 14.64 17.26
CA LYS A 733 -21.48 14.54 18.61
C LYS A 733 -21.65 13.08 18.99
N VAL A 734 -21.19 12.71 20.20
CA VAL A 734 -21.30 11.36 20.77
C VAL A 734 -21.93 11.45 22.16
N THR A 735 -23.04 10.75 22.37
CA THR A 735 -23.77 10.73 23.66
C THR A 735 -23.95 9.28 24.08
N MET A 736 -23.61 8.95 25.32
CA MET A 736 -23.92 7.64 25.89
C MET A 736 -25.23 7.70 26.68
N PHE A 737 -26.01 6.63 26.64
CA PHE A 737 -27.24 6.50 27.41
C PHE A 737 -27.47 5.07 27.92
N LYS A 738 -28.16 4.93 29.05
CA LYS A 738 -28.59 3.67 29.66
C LYS A 738 -30.04 3.80 30.13
N LYS A 739 -30.78 2.68 30.24
CA LYS A 739 -32.05 2.64 30.97
C LYS A 739 -31.74 2.24 32.42
N ASP A 740 -31.96 3.13 33.37
CA ASP A 740 -31.64 2.94 34.78
C ASP A 740 -32.41 3.95 35.66
N THR A 741 -32.94 3.47 36.77
CA THR A 741 -33.59 4.31 37.80
C THR A 741 -32.60 5.19 38.56
N ASP A 742 -31.30 4.84 38.57
CA ASP A 742 -30.25 5.74 39.08
C ASP A 742 -29.72 6.65 37.96
N HIS A 743 -30.15 7.91 37.99
CA HIS A 743 -29.71 8.99 37.11
C HIS A 743 -28.23 9.40 37.28
N SER A 744 -27.47 8.78 38.20
CA SER A 744 -26.03 9.04 38.33
C SER A 744 -25.22 8.51 37.13
N VAL A 745 -24.24 9.32 36.69
CA VAL A 745 -23.26 8.94 35.66
C VAL A 745 -21.89 8.81 36.33
N PRO A 746 -21.30 7.61 36.41
CA PRO A 746 -19.99 7.44 37.02
C PRO A 746 -18.88 8.19 36.27
N THR A 747 -17.94 8.77 37.01
CA THR A 747 -16.75 9.39 36.42
C THR A 747 -15.90 8.34 35.71
N GLY A 748 -15.47 8.64 34.48
CA GLY A 748 -14.62 7.81 33.65
C GLY A 748 -15.35 6.90 32.67
N THR A 749 -16.68 6.80 32.75
CA THR A 749 -17.53 5.96 31.89
C THR A 749 -17.20 6.09 30.38
N GLY A 750 -16.92 7.30 29.89
CA GLY A 750 -16.64 7.55 28.48
C GLY A 750 -15.18 7.41 28.04
N ILE A 751 -14.23 7.19 28.96
CA ILE A 751 -12.79 7.24 28.66
C ILE A 751 -12.38 6.15 27.65
N ASN A 752 -12.83 4.92 27.86
CA ASN A 752 -12.46 3.79 27.00
C ASN A 752 -13.03 3.97 25.58
N LEU A 753 -14.31 4.36 25.48
CA LEU A 753 -14.95 4.68 24.21
C LEU A 753 -14.23 5.83 23.49
N LEU A 754 -13.85 6.89 24.21
CA LEU A 754 -13.10 8.01 23.64
C LEU A 754 -11.74 7.58 23.07
N ASN A 755 -11.02 6.69 23.76
CA ASN A 755 -9.75 6.16 23.28
C ASN A 755 -9.92 5.32 22.00
N ILE A 756 -10.98 4.50 21.92
CA ILE A 756 -11.34 3.76 20.71
C ILE A 756 -11.68 4.72 19.56
N LEU A 757 -12.59 5.67 19.78
CA LEU A 757 -13.03 6.62 18.74
C LEU A 757 -11.88 7.49 18.21
N LYS A 758 -10.96 7.94 19.09
CA LYS A 758 -9.72 8.63 18.69
C LYS A 758 -8.85 7.77 17.79
N PHE A 759 -8.61 6.51 18.16
CA PHE A 759 -7.81 5.58 17.36
C PHE A 759 -8.44 5.33 15.98
N LEU A 760 -9.76 5.15 15.93
CA LEU A 760 -10.49 4.95 14.66
C LEU A 760 -10.41 6.18 13.76
N LEU A 761 -10.67 7.38 14.30
CA LEU A 761 -10.58 8.61 13.52
C LEU A 761 -9.16 8.85 13.00
N GLN A 762 -8.14 8.70 13.84
CA GLN A 762 -6.74 8.83 13.45
C GLN A 762 -6.38 7.87 12.31
N ARG A 763 -6.76 6.59 12.43
CA ARG A 763 -6.54 5.57 11.39
C ARG A 763 -7.25 5.93 10.08
N ILE A 764 -8.47 6.49 10.14
CA ILE A 764 -9.20 6.94 8.95
C ILE A 764 -8.47 8.11 8.29
N LEU A 765 -8.05 9.12 9.05
CA LEU A 765 -7.31 10.27 8.52
C LEU A 765 -5.95 9.85 7.91
N GLU A 766 -5.22 8.94 8.55
CA GLU A 766 -3.96 8.37 8.02
C GLU A 766 -4.16 7.57 6.73
N LEU A 767 -5.23 6.75 6.66
CA LEU A 767 -5.54 5.97 5.45
C LEU A 767 -5.85 6.86 4.24
N ASN A 768 -6.36 8.08 4.46
CA ASN A 768 -6.78 9.02 3.42
C ASN A 768 -5.85 10.26 3.31
N HIS A 769 -4.61 10.20 3.83
CA HIS A 769 -3.61 11.27 3.72
C HIS A 769 -3.98 12.63 4.39
N GLN A 770 -4.87 12.60 5.39
CA GLN A 770 -5.43 13.75 6.10
C GLN A 770 -5.05 13.81 7.60
N SER A 771 -4.04 13.04 8.03
CA SER A 771 -3.59 12.98 9.44
C SER A 771 -3.00 14.27 10.01
N HIS A 772 -2.88 15.32 9.19
CA HIS A 772 -2.48 16.67 9.58
C HIS A 772 -3.66 17.53 10.07
N LEU A 773 -4.91 17.12 9.84
CA LEU A 773 -6.09 17.88 10.22
C LEU A 773 -6.26 17.91 11.75
N GLY A 774 -6.10 19.11 12.33
CA GLY A 774 -6.34 19.37 13.75
C GLY A 774 -7.83 19.29 14.11
N TYR A 775 -8.11 18.75 15.29
CA TYR A 775 -9.44 18.74 15.89
C TYR A 775 -9.35 18.94 17.40
N ARG A 776 -10.41 19.51 17.97
CA ARG A 776 -10.53 19.82 19.40
C ARG A 776 -11.78 19.18 20.01
N PHE A 777 -11.76 19.01 21.32
CA PHE A 777 -12.87 18.46 22.08
C PHE A 777 -13.64 19.55 22.83
N TYR A 778 -14.96 19.38 22.80
CA TYR A 778 -15.95 20.21 23.44
C TYR A 778 -16.99 19.31 24.14
N LEU A 779 -17.81 19.89 25.00
CA LEU A 779 -18.95 19.24 25.64
C LEU A 779 -20.24 20.01 25.28
N HIS A 780 -21.35 19.28 25.22
CA HIS A 780 -22.68 19.82 24.93
C HIS A 780 -23.77 19.03 25.66
N ASN A 781 -24.96 19.62 25.83
CA ASN A 781 -26.09 18.96 26.52
C ASN A 781 -27.13 18.35 25.55
N ASP A 782 -26.92 18.48 24.24
CA ASP A 782 -27.79 17.93 23.18
C ASP A 782 -26.93 17.27 22.08
N PHE A 783 -27.34 16.08 21.64
CA PHE A 783 -26.72 15.31 20.56
C PHE A 783 -27.09 15.81 19.16
N ARG A 784 -28.13 16.64 19.05
CA ARG A 784 -28.60 17.26 17.81
C ARG A 784 -27.77 18.49 17.49
N PHE A 785 -27.77 18.91 16.22
CA PHE A 785 -27.14 20.15 15.77
C PHE A 785 -28.21 21.24 15.58
N ALA A 786 -28.00 22.42 16.18
CA ALA A 786 -28.78 23.62 15.91
C ALA A 786 -27.91 24.70 15.23
N ALA A 787 -28.55 25.72 14.64
CA ALA A 787 -27.85 26.78 13.92
C ALA A 787 -26.95 27.63 14.84
N ASP A 788 -27.41 27.91 16.06
CA ASP A 788 -26.75 28.75 17.07
C ASP A 788 -26.07 27.93 18.18
N ASP A 789 -25.67 26.68 17.89
CA ASP A 789 -25.03 25.77 18.86
C ASP A 789 -23.75 26.35 19.46
N LYS A 790 -23.74 26.59 20.78
CA LYS A 790 -22.55 26.98 21.54
C LYS A 790 -22.07 25.82 22.42
N MET A 791 -20.94 25.22 22.03
CA MET A 791 -20.32 24.10 22.74
C MET A 791 -19.29 24.59 23.78
N ALA A 792 -19.18 23.91 24.92
CA ALA A 792 -18.23 24.25 25.97
C ALA A 792 -16.85 23.62 25.68
N LYS A 793 -15.80 24.43 25.53
CA LYS A 793 -14.46 23.94 25.19
C LYS A 793 -13.80 23.23 26.38
N VAL A 794 -13.23 22.04 26.14
CA VAL A 794 -12.65 21.19 27.20
C VAL A 794 -11.48 21.87 27.91
N GLU A 795 -10.59 22.55 27.17
CA GLU A 795 -9.45 23.30 27.72
C GLU A 795 -9.91 24.41 28.69
N ASP A 796 -11.03 25.06 28.38
CA ASP A 796 -11.53 26.21 29.13
C ASP A 796 -12.25 25.72 30.41
N LEU A 797 -12.96 24.58 30.34
CA LEU A 797 -13.54 23.86 31.51
C LEU A 797 -12.50 23.30 32.49
N GLN A 798 -11.24 23.14 32.08
CA GLN A 798 -10.17 22.77 33.01
C GLN A 798 -9.77 23.95 33.93
N GLN A 799 -10.02 25.19 33.47
CA GLN A 799 -9.68 26.43 34.17
C GLN A 799 -10.90 27.04 34.89
N VAL A 800 -12.09 26.94 34.30
CA VAL A 800 -13.33 27.55 34.79
C VAL A 800 -14.28 26.49 35.35
N GLN A 801 -14.93 26.76 36.48
CA GLN A 801 -15.77 25.79 37.20
C GLN A 801 -17.02 25.34 36.42
N ARG A 802 -17.60 26.24 35.60
CA ARG A 802 -18.78 25.98 34.77
C ARG A 802 -18.74 26.83 33.50
N LEU A 803 -19.20 26.28 32.38
CA LEU A 803 -19.40 27.03 31.13
C LEU A 803 -20.85 26.90 30.65
N GLN A 804 -21.30 27.90 29.90
CA GLN A 804 -22.66 27.99 29.38
C GLN A 804 -22.71 27.47 27.94
N CYS A 805 -23.55 26.46 27.70
CA CYS A 805 -23.90 25.97 26.38
C CYS A 805 -25.33 26.38 26.00
N TYR A 806 -25.57 26.51 24.70
CA TYR A 806 -26.87 26.81 24.13
C TYR A 806 -27.07 25.92 22.91
N GLY A 807 -28.28 25.39 22.73
CA GLY A 807 -28.65 24.58 21.59
C GLY A 807 -30.15 24.70 21.34
N SER A 808 -30.78 23.66 20.78
CA SER A 808 -32.20 23.72 20.38
C SER A 808 -33.20 23.98 21.51
N ASN A 809 -32.87 23.63 22.76
CA ASN A 809 -33.71 23.83 23.94
C ASN A 809 -32.94 24.54 25.08
N GLU A 810 -33.15 25.85 25.19
CA GLU A 810 -32.72 26.74 26.30
C GLU A 810 -31.21 26.79 26.63
N SER A 811 -30.85 27.74 27.51
CA SER A 811 -29.48 27.84 28.04
C SER A 811 -29.26 26.81 29.14
N ARG A 812 -28.21 26.00 29.00
CA ARG A 812 -27.81 25.03 30.03
C ARG A 812 -26.35 25.20 30.40
N TRP A 813 -26.00 24.86 31.63
CA TRP A 813 -24.63 24.90 32.11
C TRP A 813 -24.01 23.51 31.99
N ILE A 814 -22.68 23.47 31.85
CA ILE A 814 -21.84 22.28 31.92
C ILE A 814 -20.82 22.55 33.01
N ASP A 815 -20.78 21.68 34.00
CA ASP A 815 -19.90 21.81 35.15
C ASP A 815 -18.57 21.07 34.90
N ARG A 816 -17.52 21.49 35.60
CA ARG A 816 -16.20 20.84 35.53
C ARG A 816 -16.25 19.34 35.89
N ASN A 817 -17.25 18.89 36.65
CA ASN A 817 -17.41 17.47 36.97
C ASN A 817 -17.78 16.61 35.74
N ASP A 818 -18.54 17.18 34.79
CA ASP A 818 -18.97 16.48 33.57
C ASP A 818 -17.78 16.14 32.66
N LEU A 819 -16.70 16.93 32.74
CA LEU A 819 -15.43 16.64 32.07
C LEU A 819 -14.87 15.26 32.48
N TYR A 820 -15.02 14.89 33.75
CA TYR A 820 -14.46 13.65 34.28
C TYR A 820 -15.28 12.40 33.90
N ILE A 821 -16.41 12.55 33.20
CA ILE A 821 -17.09 11.43 32.52
C ILE A 821 -16.22 10.92 31.35
N TRP A 822 -15.62 11.83 30.58
CA TRP A 822 -14.91 11.53 29.34
C TRP A 822 -13.37 11.61 29.43
N PHE A 823 -12.83 12.32 30.43
CA PHE A 823 -11.39 12.58 30.56
C PHE A 823 -10.85 12.18 31.93
N ILE A 824 -9.62 11.64 31.97
CA ILE A 824 -8.95 11.20 33.21
C ILE A 824 -8.72 12.40 34.13
N ASN A 825 -9.23 12.34 35.36
CA ASN A 825 -8.88 13.29 36.41
C ASN A 825 -7.47 13.00 36.96
N GLN A 826 -6.51 13.89 36.71
CA GLN A 826 -5.14 13.72 37.19
C GLN A 826 -5.06 13.68 38.74
N ASN A 827 -5.97 14.36 39.43
CA ASN A 827 -6.01 14.41 40.89
C ASN A 827 -6.61 13.14 41.53
N GLN A 828 -7.25 12.25 40.75
CA GLN A 828 -7.76 10.95 41.21
C GLN A 828 -6.79 9.78 40.96
N LYS A 829 -5.56 10.03 40.48
CA LYS A 829 -4.53 8.97 40.40
C LYS A 829 -4.25 8.30 41.75
N THR A 830 -4.50 9.00 42.86
CA THR A 830 -4.41 8.51 44.25
C THR A 830 -5.68 7.84 44.80
N GLN A 831 -6.76 7.72 44.02
CA GLN A 831 -8.02 7.08 44.42
C GLN A 831 -8.47 5.92 43.51
N ARG A 832 -7.64 5.48 42.54
CA ARG A 832 -7.88 4.22 41.81
C ARG A 832 -7.56 2.96 42.65
N THR A 833 -7.18 3.11 43.90
CA THR A 833 -7.06 2.05 44.91
C THR A 833 -8.19 2.17 45.94
N HIS A 834 -8.92 1.07 46.16
CA HIS A 834 -9.98 0.86 47.17
C HIS A 834 -11.40 1.41 46.89
N MET A 835 -12.06 0.83 45.89
CA MET A 835 -13.35 0.17 46.15
C MET A 835 -13.29 -1.29 45.70
N ARG A 836 -12.65 -2.13 46.51
CA ARG A 836 -12.72 -3.59 46.34
C ARG A 836 -14.13 -4.05 46.72
N GLN A 837 -14.80 -4.84 45.87
CA GLN A 837 -15.75 -5.83 46.39
C GLN A 837 -14.91 -6.93 47.07
N VAL A 838 -14.86 -6.88 48.41
CA VAL A 838 -13.90 -7.63 49.23
C VAL A 838 -14.26 -9.11 49.41
N ASP A 839 -15.49 -9.53 49.07
CA ASP A 839 -15.99 -10.84 49.52
C ASP A 839 -16.02 -11.97 48.49
N LEU A 840 -16.02 -11.68 47.18
CA LEU A 840 -15.85 -12.70 46.13
C LEU A 840 -14.39 -12.90 45.69
N THR A 841 -13.56 -11.86 45.82
CA THR A 841 -12.16 -11.87 45.33
C THR A 841 -11.18 -12.69 46.18
N LYS A 842 -11.58 -13.14 47.37
CA LYS A 842 -10.74 -13.96 48.28
C LYS A 842 -10.55 -15.42 47.83
N ALA A 843 -11.39 -15.92 46.92
CA ALA A 843 -11.38 -17.31 46.47
C ALA A 843 -10.63 -17.52 45.13
N LEU A 844 -10.35 -16.45 44.39
CA LEU A 844 -9.59 -16.49 43.14
C LEU A 844 -8.08 -16.54 43.43
N PRO A 845 -7.30 -17.38 42.74
CA PRO A 845 -5.87 -17.51 43.01
C PRO A 845 -5.09 -16.34 42.42
N ASP A 846 -4.16 -15.79 43.21
CA ASP A 846 -3.24 -14.72 42.79
C ASP A 846 -2.12 -15.27 41.89
N ARG A 847 -2.52 -15.79 40.72
CA ARG A 847 -1.63 -16.33 39.69
C ARG A 847 -2.08 -15.91 38.29
N LYS A 848 -1.24 -16.24 37.31
CA LYS A 848 -1.54 -16.09 35.88
C LYS A 848 -2.49 -17.21 35.43
N LEU A 849 -3.33 -16.88 34.45
CA LEU A 849 -4.17 -17.87 33.78
C LEU A 849 -3.29 -18.80 32.94
N SER A 850 -3.56 -20.10 33.01
CA SER A 850 -3.04 -21.08 32.06
C SER A 850 -3.72 -20.95 30.70
N PHE A 851 -3.13 -21.54 29.67
CA PHE A 851 -3.67 -21.48 28.31
C PHE A 851 -5.07 -22.12 28.17
N LYS A 852 -5.39 -23.14 28.99
CA LYS A 852 -6.75 -23.72 29.09
C LYS A 852 -7.74 -22.69 29.63
N GLU A 853 -7.39 -22.07 30.75
CA GLU A 853 -8.23 -21.07 31.42
C GLU A 853 -8.48 -19.85 30.53
N ILE A 854 -7.50 -19.42 29.70
CA ILE A 854 -7.71 -18.39 28.67
C ILE A 854 -8.76 -18.82 27.62
N GLY A 855 -8.69 -20.07 27.14
CA GLY A 855 -9.67 -20.64 26.20
C GLY A 855 -11.08 -20.72 26.79
N ARG A 856 -11.20 -20.95 28.09
CA ARG A 856 -12.49 -20.93 28.83
C ARG A 856 -12.98 -19.49 29.07
N VAL A 857 -12.15 -18.58 29.57
CA VAL A 857 -12.50 -17.15 29.77
C VAL A 857 -13.00 -16.50 28.47
N SER A 858 -12.39 -16.85 27.34
CA SER A 858 -12.81 -16.34 26.03
C SER A 858 -14.27 -16.68 25.62
N LYS A 859 -14.92 -17.65 26.30
CA LYS A 859 -16.34 -18.01 26.10
C LYS A 859 -17.30 -16.93 26.61
N TYR A 860 -16.92 -16.22 27.66
CA TYR A 860 -17.80 -15.26 28.36
C TYR A 860 -17.74 -13.84 27.77
N ILE A 861 -16.73 -13.55 26.94
CA ILE A 861 -16.53 -12.23 26.34
C ILE A 861 -17.19 -12.21 24.96
N GLY A 862 -18.35 -11.56 24.89
CA GLY A 862 -19.15 -11.37 23.68
C GLY A 862 -18.83 -10.08 22.91
N SER A 863 -19.87 -9.38 22.46
CA SER A 863 -19.77 -8.19 21.61
C SER A 863 -19.05 -7.00 22.27
N THR A 864 -18.93 -6.99 23.60
CA THR A 864 -18.30 -5.93 24.41
C THR A 864 -16.75 -6.04 24.48
N TYR A 865 -16.14 -6.94 23.69
CA TYR A 865 -14.71 -7.21 23.75
C TYR A 865 -13.79 -5.98 23.63
N GLN A 866 -14.15 -4.96 22.82
CA GLN A 866 -13.30 -3.76 22.66
C GLN A 866 -13.21 -2.94 23.97
N THR A 867 -14.33 -2.73 24.64
CA THR A 867 -14.38 -1.97 25.89
C THR A 867 -13.79 -2.78 27.05
N PHE A 868 -14.03 -4.10 27.07
CA PHE A 868 -13.39 -5.01 28.01
C PHE A 868 -11.85 -5.02 27.91
N PHE A 869 -11.28 -5.12 26.72
CA PHE A 869 -9.82 -5.07 26.56
C PHE A 869 -9.25 -3.67 26.81
N ALA A 870 -9.99 -2.60 26.52
CA ALA A 870 -9.60 -1.24 26.88
C ALA A 870 -9.50 -1.05 28.41
N GLU A 871 -10.43 -1.66 29.18
CA GLU A 871 -10.42 -1.63 30.65
C GLU A 871 -9.20 -2.37 31.25
N LEU A 872 -8.67 -3.39 30.55
CA LEU A 872 -7.41 -4.06 30.87
C LEU A 872 -6.16 -3.26 30.44
N ASP A 873 -6.30 -1.99 30.05
CA ASP A 873 -5.26 -1.16 29.44
C ASP A 873 -4.56 -1.87 28.25
N CYS A 874 -5.31 -2.65 27.45
CA CYS A 874 -4.78 -3.25 26.22
C CYS A 874 -4.78 -2.21 25.08
N PRO A 875 -3.69 -2.06 24.32
CA PRO A 875 -3.69 -1.18 23.14
C PRO A 875 -4.76 -1.60 22.13
N VAL A 876 -5.63 -0.65 21.73
CA VAL A 876 -6.68 -0.88 20.71
C VAL A 876 -6.09 -1.44 19.41
N ALA A 877 -4.91 -0.95 19.02
CA ALA A 877 -4.17 -1.44 17.85
C ALA A 877 -3.83 -2.95 17.90
N LEU A 878 -3.57 -3.51 19.08
CA LEU A 878 -3.27 -4.94 19.26
C LEU A 878 -4.54 -5.78 19.10
N VAL A 879 -5.63 -5.37 19.75
CA VAL A 879 -6.96 -6.00 19.62
C VAL A 879 -7.38 -6.04 18.15
N GLU A 880 -7.23 -4.92 17.45
CA GLU A 880 -7.52 -4.77 16.03
C GLU A 880 -6.67 -5.67 15.13
N GLN A 881 -5.35 -5.72 15.38
CA GLN A 881 -4.43 -6.56 14.61
C GLN A 881 -4.78 -8.05 14.74
N GLU A 882 -5.03 -8.52 15.97
CA GLU A 882 -5.36 -9.94 16.22
C GLU A 882 -6.73 -10.32 15.64
N MET A 883 -7.74 -9.45 15.75
CA MET A 883 -9.04 -9.66 15.11
C MET A 883 -8.94 -9.78 13.59
N GLU A 884 -8.08 -8.98 12.96
CA GLU A 884 -7.83 -8.97 11.52
C GLU A 884 -7.04 -10.21 11.04
N GLU A 885 -5.87 -10.47 11.64
CA GLU A 885 -5.01 -11.59 11.27
C GLU A 885 -5.72 -12.95 11.42
N HIS A 886 -6.60 -13.05 12.42
CA HIS A 886 -7.30 -14.27 12.77
C HIS A 886 -8.78 -14.32 12.36
N ARG A 887 -9.23 -13.48 11.39
CA ARG A 887 -10.56 -13.53 10.73
C ARG A 887 -11.03 -14.90 10.21
N HIS A 888 -10.14 -15.88 10.13
CA HIS A 888 -10.45 -17.26 9.71
C HIS A 888 -10.81 -18.20 10.87
N LEU A 889 -10.66 -17.74 12.12
CA LEU A 889 -11.03 -18.44 13.34
C LEU A 889 -12.40 -17.96 13.86
N SER A 890 -13.02 -18.73 14.74
CA SER A 890 -14.24 -18.33 15.45
C SER A 890 -14.01 -17.09 16.31
N PHE A 891 -15.08 -16.40 16.70
CA PHE A 891 -14.98 -15.21 17.55
C PHE A 891 -14.25 -15.54 18.88
N ARG A 892 -14.71 -16.59 19.59
CA ARG A 892 -14.07 -17.14 20.79
C ARG A 892 -12.57 -17.39 20.62
N SER A 893 -12.14 -18.00 19.49
CA SER A 893 -10.73 -18.26 19.20
C SER A 893 -9.90 -16.99 18.93
N ARG A 894 -10.51 -15.94 18.36
CA ARG A 894 -9.86 -14.63 18.20
C ARG A 894 -9.67 -13.93 19.55
N ILE A 895 -10.69 -13.95 20.42
CA ILE A 895 -10.60 -13.43 21.79
C ILE A 895 -9.48 -14.14 22.58
N ALA A 896 -9.41 -15.47 22.51
CA ALA A 896 -8.33 -16.24 23.13
C ALA A 896 -6.93 -15.83 22.63
N LYS A 897 -6.77 -15.53 21.33
CA LYS A 897 -5.49 -15.02 20.78
C LYS A 897 -5.14 -13.61 21.27
N ILE A 898 -6.12 -12.71 21.37
CA ILE A 898 -5.89 -11.38 21.97
C ILE A 898 -5.35 -11.51 23.40
N PHE A 899 -5.96 -12.36 24.24
CA PHE A 899 -5.44 -12.64 25.58
C PHE A 899 -4.02 -13.21 25.57
N VAL A 900 -3.75 -14.21 24.72
CA VAL A 900 -2.41 -14.82 24.62
C VAL A 900 -1.36 -13.79 24.21
N HIS A 901 -1.68 -12.86 23.31
CA HIS A 901 -0.77 -11.77 22.93
C HIS A 901 -0.64 -10.74 24.08
N TYR A 902 -1.74 -10.27 24.64
CA TYR A 902 -1.77 -9.31 25.74
C TYR A 902 -1.00 -9.80 26.97
N LEU A 903 -1.16 -11.07 27.38
CA LEU A 903 -0.44 -11.65 28.53
C LEU A 903 1.05 -11.91 28.25
N ARG A 904 1.48 -11.91 26.97
CA ARG A 904 2.91 -11.90 26.59
C ARG A 904 3.52 -10.50 26.71
N THR A 905 2.75 -9.42 26.52
CA THR A 905 3.24 -8.03 26.55
C THR A 905 3.09 -7.37 27.93
N LYS A 906 2.00 -7.68 28.65
CA LYS A 906 1.78 -7.33 30.07
C LYS A 906 1.73 -8.62 30.89
N ALA A 907 2.89 -9.03 31.38
CA ALA A 907 3.03 -10.29 32.09
C ALA A 907 2.35 -10.32 33.47
N ASP A 908 2.00 -9.17 34.05
CA ASP A 908 1.57 -9.05 35.45
C ASP A 908 0.05 -9.11 35.65
N THR A 909 -0.74 -9.21 34.57
CA THR A 909 -2.21 -9.29 34.65
C THR A 909 -2.66 -10.70 35.05
N GLY A 910 -3.07 -10.87 36.32
CA GLY A 910 -3.61 -12.12 36.88
C GLY A 910 -5.15 -12.19 36.94
N PHE A 911 -5.68 -13.25 37.55
CA PHE A 911 -7.14 -13.46 37.73
C PHE A 911 -7.86 -12.25 38.33
N LEU A 912 -7.27 -11.57 39.31
CA LEU A 912 -7.88 -10.44 40.02
C LEU A 912 -8.21 -9.26 39.08
N ALA A 913 -7.34 -8.96 38.11
CA ALA A 913 -7.58 -7.87 37.14
C ALA A 913 -8.66 -8.24 36.12
N ILE A 914 -8.73 -9.51 35.72
CA ILE A 914 -9.79 -10.01 34.83
C ILE A 914 -11.14 -10.04 35.56
N ALA A 915 -11.17 -10.45 36.83
CA ALA A 915 -12.37 -10.43 37.67
C ALA A 915 -12.91 -9.01 37.90
N ASP A 916 -12.01 -8.04 38.12
CA ASP A 916 -12.35 -6.62 38.26
C ASP A 916 -12.95 -6.06 36.95
N ALA A 917 -12.34 -6.36 35.79
CA ALA A 917 -12.90 -6.00 34.48
C ALA A 917 -14.25 -6.69 34.20
N MET A 918 -14.40 -7.98 34.54
CA MET A 918 -15.67 -8.70 34.40
C MET A 918 -16.78 -8.08 35.27
N SER A 919 -16.46 -7.74 36.53
CA SER A 919 -17.38 -7.07 37.46
C SER A 919 -17.90 -5.75 36.89
N ARG A 920 -17.01 -4.92 36.31
CA ARG A 920 -17.38 -3.64 35.69
C ARG A 920 -18.27 -3.80 34.46
N HIS A 921 -18.13 -4.90 33.72
CA HIS A 921 -18.97 -5.25 32.58
C HIS A 921 -20.18 -6.14 32.94
N ARG A 922 -20.58 -6.22 34.22
CA ARG A 922 -21.65 -7.09 34.75
C ARG A 922 -21.57 -8.56 34.31
N MET A 923 -20.39 -9.04 33.92
CA MET A 923 -20.13 -10.47 33.81
C MET A 923 -19.92 -11.01 35.22
N ASP A 924 -20.64 -12.06 35.60
CA ASP A 924 -20.53 -12.62 36.95
C ASP A 924 -19.09 -13.14 37.19
N PRO A 925 -18.32 -12.56 38.13
CA PRO A 925 -16.98 -13.03 38.44
C PRO A 925 -16.97 -14.44 39.01
N SER A 926 -18.10 -14.96 39.51
CA SER A 926 -18.24 -16.35 39.94
C SER A 926 -18.00 -17.34 38.78
N MET A 927 -18.25 -16.94 37.54
CA MET A 927 -17.93 -17.75 36.35
C MET A 927 -16.43 -18.05 36.22
N LEU A 928 -15.55 -17.22 36.81
CA LEU A 928 -14.12 -17.54 36.88
C LEU A 928 -13.82 -18.73 37.80
N MET A 929 -14.68 -19.03 38.79
CA MET A 929 -14.55 -20.20 39.65
C MET A 929 -14.81 -21.50 38.86
N ASP A 930 -15.81 -21.51 37.98
CA ASP A 930 -16.08 -22.65 37.08
C ASP A 930 -14.90 -22.97 36.15
N ILE A 931 -14.07 -21.96 35.86
CA ILE A 931 -12.89 -22.08 35.00
C ILE A 931 -11.69 -22.68 35.73
N LEU A 932 -11.56 -22.42 37.04
CA LEU A 932 -10.45 -22.90 37.89
C LEU A 932 -10.45 -24.43 38.08
N ASP A 933 -11.53 -25.10 37.71
CA ASP A 933 -11.76 -26.55 37.79
C ASP A 933 -10.76 -27.30 36.88
N SER A 934 -9.55 -27.46 37.43
CA SER A 934 -8.37 -28.06 36.81
C SER A 934 -8.27 -29.51 37.28
N ASN A 935 -8.58 -30.42 36.36
CA ASN A 935 -8.73 -31.88 36.54
C ASN A 935 -10.12 -32.33 37.03
N ARG A 936 -11.15 -32.04 36.24
CA ARG A 936 -12.31 -32.95 36.17
C ARG A 936 -11.84 -34.33 35.69
N ASN A 937 -11.64 -35.26 36.62
CA ASN A 937 -11.58 -36.71 36.38
C ASN A 937 -12.98 -37.26 36.01
N VAL A 938 -13.67 -36.56 35.12
CA VAL A 938 -15.04 -36.83 34.68
C VAL A 938 -14.97 -37.65 33.41
N MET A 939 -15.71 -38.75 33.38
CA MET A 939 -15.97 -39.46 32.12
C MET A 939 -16.99 -38.64 31.32
N PHE A 940 -16.82 -38.58 30.01
CA PHE A 940 -17.77 -37.95 29.10
C PHE A 940 -19.19 -38.50 29.38
N ILE A 941 -20.14 -37.59 29.62
CA ILE A 941 -21.47 -37.95 30.15
C ILE A 941 -22.37 -38.40 29.00
N ASP A 942 -22.31 -39.68 28.68
CA ASP A 942 -23.24 -40.40 27.82
C ASP A 942 -23.41 -41.82 28.39
N GLU A 943 -24.60 -42.12 28.91
CA GLU A 943 -24.92 -43.42 29.53
C GLU A 943 -24.84 -44.60 28.54
N THR A 944 -24.74 -44.33 27.23
CA THR A 944 -24.63 -45.35 26.17
C THR A 944 -23.19 -45.76 25.83
N LEU A 945 -22.16 -45.16 26.47
CA LEU A 945 -20.76 -45.39 26.13
C LEU A 945 -19.99 -46.22 27.18
N PRO A 946 -19.30 -47.31 26.79
CA PRO A 946 -18.47 -48.08 27.71
C PRO A 946 -17.31 -47.25 28.29
N ALA A 947 -17.18 -47.24 29.61
CA ALA A 947 -16.09 -46.54 30.30
C ALA A 947 -14.69 -47.06 29.94
N GLU A 948 -14.57 -48.29 29.43
CA GLU A 948 -13.31 -48.83 28.89
C GLU A 948 -12.96 -48.23 27.52
N TRP A 949 -13.95 -47.97 26.67
CA TRP A 949 -13.75 -47.33 25.36
C TRP A 949 -13.32 -45.86 25.51
N LEU A 950 -13.91 -45.12 26.46
CA LEU A 950 -13.47 -43.76 26.79
C LEU A 950 -12.01 -43.70 27.25
N LYS A 951 -11.51 -44.76 27.91
CA LYS A 951 -10.11 -44.89 28.35
C LYS A 951 -9.16 -45.40 27.26
N LYS A 952 -9.64 -45.79 26.07
CA LYS A 952 -8.80 -46.20 24.93
C LYS A 952 -7.83 -45.07 24.58
N CYS A 953 -6.54 -45.41 24.47
CA CYS A 953 -5.52 -44.50 23.95
C CYS A 953 -5.70 -44.32 22.43
N LEU A 954 -5.52 -43.09 21.96
CA LEU A 954 -5.66 -42.76 20.54
C LEU A 954 -4.51 -43.34 19.70
N SER A 955 -4.85 -43.82 18.51
CA SER A 955 -3.94 -44.34 17.48
C SER A 955 -3.82 -43.37 16.31
N GLY A 956 -2.90 -43.64 15.38
CA GLY A 956 -2.72 -42.82 14.17
C GLY A 956 -3.95 -42.84 13.25
N ASP A 957 -4.68 -43.97 13.20
CA ASP A 957 -5.85 -44.14 12.34
C ASP A 957 -7.05 -43.32 12.86
N ASP A 958 -7.20 -43.19 14.18
CA ASP A 958 -8.23 -42.36 14.81
C ASP A 958 -8.07 -40.87 14.44
N VAL A 959 -6.84 -40.40 14.16
CA VAL A 959 -6.56 -38.97 13.85
C VAL A 959 -7.28 -38.49 12.60
N LEU A 960 -7.37 -39.31 11.56
CA LEU A 960 -8.03 -38.93 10.31
C LEU A 960 -9.54 -38.74 10.50
N ILE A 961 -10.14 -39.54 11.38
CA ILE A 961 -11.56 -39.48 11.75
C ILE A 961 -11.83 -38.24 12.61
N ILE A 962 -11.00 -37.99 13.63
CA ILE A 962 -11.13 -36.82 14.51
C ILE A 962 -10.95 -35.53 13.70
N ALA A 963 -9.95 -35.46 12.82
CA ALA A 963 -9.68 -34.27 12.00
C ALA A 963 -10.79 -33.91 11.01
N ASP A 964 -11.75 -34.82 10.72
CA ASP A 964 -12.95 -34.53 9.94
C ASP A 964 -14.11 -33.93 10.76
N HIS A 965 -14.10 -34.12 12.09
CA HIS A 965 -15.16 -33.64 12.99
C HIS A 965 -14.76 -32.39 13.80
N VAL A 966 -13.50 -31.99 13.77
CA VAL A 966 -13.03 -30.74 14.40
C VAL A 966 -13.48 -29.52 13.58
N ASP A 967 -14.15 -28.56 14.24
CA ASP A 967 -14.46 -27.27 13.59
C ASP A 967 -13.18 -26.53 13.17
N ILE A 968 -13.07 -26.34 11.86
CA ILE A 968 -12.02 -25.61 11.14
C ILE A 968 -11.81 -24.18 11.67
N LYS A 969 -12.82 -23.56 12.28
CA LYS A 969 -12.73 -22.21 12.86
C LYS A 969 -12.33 -22.21 14.34
N SER A 970 -12.70 -23.23 15.12
CA SER A 970 -12.50 -23.29 16.57
C SER A 970 -11.38 -24.23 17.04
N TYR A 971 -10.66 -24.88 16.12
CA TYR A 971 -9.53 -25.76 16.43
C TYR A 971 -8.48 -25.14 17.36
N PHE A 972 -8.26 -23.81 17.33
CA PHE A 972 -7.30 -23.14 18.20
C PHE A 972 -7.65 -23.37 19.68
N ASN A 973 -8.90 -23.11 20.08
CA ASN A 973 -9.37 -23.34 21.44
C ASN A 973 -9.34 -24.82 21.84
N LEU A 974 -9.63 -25.73 20.90
CA LEU A 974 -9.51 -27.18 21.14
C LEU A 974 -8.08 -27.56 21.55
N PHE A 975 -7.07 -27.07 20.82
CA PHE A 975 -5.67 -27.36 21.17
C PHE A 975 -5.22 -26.66 22.46
N LEU A 976 -5.75 -25.46 22.77
CA LEU A 976 -5.52 -24.85 24.08
C LEU A 976 -6.08 -25.73 25.21
N GLU A 977 -7.32 -26.21 25.09
CA GLU A 977 -7.99 -27.06 26.09
C GLU A 977 -7.34 -28.45 26.22
N LEU A 978 -6.78 -28.99 25.12
CA LEU A 978 -5.93 -30.18 25.15
C LEU A 978 -4.56 -29.93 25.86
N GLY A 979 -4.17 -28.68 26.06
CA GLY A 979 -2.94 -28.29 26.77
C GLY A 979 -1.74 -28.01 25.86
N VAL A 980 -1.94 -27.94 24.54
CA VAL A 980 -0.89 -27.57 23.59
C VAL A 980 -0.57 -26.08 23.75
N THR A 981 0.73 -25.72 23.78
CA THR A 981 1.10 -24.31 23.96
C THR A 981 0.68 -23.49 22.71
N PRO A 982 0.22 -22.23 22.86
CA PRO A 982 -0.15 -21.41 21.72
C PRO A 982 1.02 -21.21 20.73
N LYS A 983 2.27 -21.21 21.24
CA LYS A 983 3.48 -21.10 20.41
C LYS A 983 3.60 -22.30 19.45
N THR A 984 3.37 -23.52 19.93
CA THR A 984 3.33 -24.72 19.09
C THR A 984 2.25 -24.61 18.02
N VAL A 985 1.04 -24.16 18.38
CA VAL A 985 -0.05 -23.98 17.42
C VAL A 985 0.30 -22.92 16.36
N ASP A 986 0.84 -21.77 16.77
CA ASP A 986 1.31 -20.71 15.87
C ASP A 986 2.43 -21.19 14.92
N GLU A 987 3.39 -21.97 15.42
CA GLU A 987 4.47 -22.56 14.62
C GLU A 987 3.95 -23.55 13.57
N PHE A 988 3.00 -24.42 13.93
CA PHE A 988 2.33 -25.29 12.96
C PHE A 988 1.51 -24.49 11.94
N ASP A 989 0.87 -23.39 12.36
CA ASP A 989 0.09 -22.53 11.48
C ASP A 989 0.97 -21.86 10.40
N VAL A 990 2.24 -21.56 10.74
CA VAL A 990 3.32 -21.10 9.85
C VAL A 990 3.89 -22.24 9.00
N ASN A 991 4.25 -23.39 9.59
CA ASN A 991 4.88 -24.51 8.88
C ASN A 991 3.94 -25.14 7.84
N TYR A 992 2.64 -25.23 8.16
CA TYR A 992 1.62 -25.78 7.27
C TYR A 992 0.85 -24.69 6.51
N ARG A 993 1.38 -23.45 6.44
CA ARG A 993 0.74 -22.24 5.85
C ARG A 993 0.06 -22.44 4.48
N ASN A 994 0.55 -23.36 3.65
CA ASN A 994 0.03 -23.62 2.29
C ASN A 994 -0.84 -24.90 2.17
N LYS A 995 -1.08 -25.66 3.24
CA LYS A 995 -1.92 -26.87 3.22
C LYS A 995 -3.38 -26.56 3.63
N LYS A 996 -4.33 -27.41 3.20
CA LYS A 996 -5.73 -27.36 3.65
C LYS A 996 -5.81 -27.45 5.19
N ILE A 997 -6.75 -26.76 5.83
CA ILE A 997 -6.82 -26.67 7.29
C ILE A 997 -6.97 -28.05 7.95
N ARG A 998 -7.78 -28.96 7.38
CA ARG A 998 -7.84 -30.37 7.80
C ARG A 998 -6.44 -31.00 7.95
N ALA A 999 -5.57 -30.85 6.95
CA ALA A 999 -4.20 -31.39 7.01
C ALA A 999 -3.28 -30.67 8.02
N LYS A 1000 -3.63 -29.46 8.49
CA LYS A 1000 -2.98 -28.84 9.66
C LYS A 1000 -3.44 -29.50 10.95
N ILE A 1001 -4.75 -29.69 11.09
CA ILE A 1001 -5.39 -30.31 12.26
C ILE A 1001 -4.89 -31.75 12.43
N THR A 1002 -4.85 -32.54 11.36
CA THR A 1002 -4.24 -33.88 11.32
C THR A 1002 -2.80 -33.86 11.86
N ALA A 1003 -1.94 -32.97 11.34
CA ALA A 1003 -0.54 -32.90 11.77
C ALA A 1003 -0.36 -32.41 13.22
N LEU A 1004 -1.23 -31.50 13.69
CA LEU A 1004 -1.25 -31.06 15.09
C LEU A 1004 -1.71 -32.18 16.04
N LEU A 1005 -2.71 -32.98 15.64
CA LEU A 1005 -3.17 -34.15 16.40
C LEU A 1005 -2.12 -35.26 16.42
N GLU A 1006 -1.45 -35.55 15.31
CA GLU A 1006 -0.32 -36.49 15.23
C GLU A 1006 0.82 -36.09 16.19
N ALA A 1007 1.20 -34.80 16.18
CA ALA A 1007 2.21 -34.26 17.10
C ALA A 1007 1.74 -34.36 18.56
N PHE A 1008 0.51 -33.94 18.85
CA PHE A 1008 -0.08 -34.02 20.19
C PHE A 1008 -0.10 -35.45 20.76
N ILE A 1009 -0.53 -36.45 19.98
CA ILE A 1009 -0.55 -37.87 20.42
C ILE A 1009 0.88 -38.41 20.66
N LYS A 1010 1.87 -37.91 19.90
CA LYS A 1010 3.27 -38.34 20.00
C LYS A 1010 4.03 -37.69 21.15
N GLU A 1011 3.75 -36.42 21.44
CA GLU A 1011 4.46 -35.61 22.43
C GLU A 1011 3.84 -35.68 23.84
N THR A 1012 2.54 -36.01 23.93
CA THR A 1012 1.85 -36.10 25.23
C THR A 1012 2.06 -37.47 25.89
N ASN A 1013 2.53 -37.45 27.14
CA ASN A 1013 2.77 -38.64 27.96
C ASN A 1013 2.10 -38.48 29.34
N PRO A 1014 1.18 -39.37 29.78
CA PRO A 1014 0.65 -40.53 29.06
C PRO A 1014 -0.12 -40.16 27.79
N ARG A 1015 -0.26 -41.11 26.86
CA ARG A 1015 -0.97 -40.88 25.59
C ARG A 1015 -2.40 -40.40 25.82
N PRO A 1016 -2.91 -39.46 25.01
CA PRO A 1016 -4.26 -38.94 25.16
C PRO A 1016 -5.30 -40.03 24.85
N THR A 1017 -6.40 -40.00 25.60
CA THR A 1017 -7.53 -40.94 25.46
C THR A 1017 -8.68 -40.34 24.66
N VAL A 1018 -9.59 -41.20 24.20
CA VAL A 1018 -10.85 -40.77 23.55
C VAL A 1018 -11.62 -39.80 24.46
N ASN A 1019 -11.69 -40.07 25.78
CA ASN A 1019 -12.30 -39.17 26.77
C ASN A 1019 -11.73 -37.74 26.73
N ALA A 1020 -10.40 -37.61 26.62
CA ALA A 1020 -9.73 -36.30 26.65
C ALA A 1020 -10.11 -35.43 25.43
N ILE A 1021 -10.28 -36.03 24.25
CA ILE A 1021 -10.71 -35.30 23.06
C ILE A 1021 -12.20 -34.99 23.10
N LEU A 1022 -13.07 -35.93 23.51
CA LEU A 1022 -14.51 -35.68 23.60
C LEU A 1022 -14.83 -34.55 24.59
N LEU A 1023 -14.17 -34.51 25.76
CA LEU A 1023 -14.31 -33.42 26.73
C LEU A 1023 -13.83 -32.07 26.15
N ALA A 1024 -12.67 -32.04 25.48
CA ALA A 1024 -12.15 -30.80 24.91
C ALA A 1024 -13.01 -30.29 23.73
N MET A 1025 -13.62 -31.19 22.96
CA MET A 1025 -14.59 -30.85 21.92
C MET A 1025 -15.92 -30.35 22.50
N GLN A 1026 -16.41 -30.99 23.57
CA GLN A 1026 -17.61 -30.54 24.30
C GLN A 1026 -17.42 -29.14 24.89
N GLU A 1027 -16.28 -28.87 25.53
CA GLU A 1027 -15.95 -27.54 26.06
C GLU A 1027 -15.84 -26.48 24.95
N CYS A 1028 -15.43 -26.88 23.73
CA CYS A 1028 -15.40 -26.01 22.56
C CYS A 1028 -16.73 -25.94 21.78
N ASP A 1029 -17.83 -26.45 22.34
CA ASP A 1029 -19.16 -26.45 21.75
C ASP A 1029 -19.23 -27.15 20.36
N MET A 1030 -18.38 -28.18 20.15
CA MET A 1030 -18.30 -28.97 18.92
C MET A 1030 -19.23 -30.20 18.93
N ASP A 1031 -19.56 -30.72 17.74
CA ASP A 1031 -20.35 -31.95 17.60
C ASP A 1031 -19.56 -33.20 18.03
N THR A 1032 -19.83 -33.62 19.26
CA THR A 1032 -19.31 -34.86 19.86
C THR A 1032 -20.13 -36.09 19.50
N GLN A 1033 -21.39 -35.94 19.07
CA GLN A 1033 -22.27 -37.07 18.73
C GLN A 1033 -21.84 -37.74 17.43
N SER A 1034 -21.59 -36.95 16.38
CA SER A 1034 -21.10 -37.46 15.09
C SER A 1034 -19.72 -38.11 15.22
N LEU A 1035 -18.80 -37.50 15.98
CA LEU A 1035 -17.49 -38.10 16.23
C LEU A 1035 -17.60 -39.43 17.01
N THR A 1036 -18.49 -39.50 18.00
CA THR A 1036 -18.73 -40.72 18.77
C THR A 1036 -19.31 -41.82 17.88
N ALA A 1037 -20.21 -41.50 16.95
CA ALA A 1037 -20.70 -42.45 15.96
C ALA A 1037 -19.59 -42.94 15.00
N ALA A 1038 -18.65 -42.06 14.63
CA ALA A 1038 -17.55 -42.39 13.72
C ALA A 1038 -16.37 -43.15 14.37
N LEU A 1039 -16.15 -43.00 15.68
CA LEU A 1039 -15.10 -43.70 16.46
C LEU A 1039 -15.59 -44.99 17.14
N LYS A 1040 -16.90 -45.26 17.16
CA LYS A 1040 -17.44 -46.54 17.61
C LYS A 1040 -16.96 -47.65 16.65
N PRO A 1041 -16.29 -48.72 17.14
CA PRO A 1041 -16.08 -49.90 16.32
C PRO A 1041 -17.44 -50.51 15.97
N ALA A 1042 -17.54 -51.03 14.74
CA ALA A 1042 -18.72 -51.75 14.24
C ALA A 1042 -18.90 -53.11 14.92
#